data_AF-A0A8H9INH7-F1
#
_entry.id   AF-A0A8H9INH7-F1
#
_cell.length_a   1.000
_cell.length_b   1.000
_cell.length_c   1.000
_cell.angle_alpha   90.00
_cell.angle_beta   90.00
_cell.angle_gamma   90.00
#
_symmetry.space_group_name_H-M   'P 1'
#
loop_
_entity.id
_entity.type
_entity.pdbx_description
1 polymer ?
#
loop_
_entity_poly.entity_id
_entity_poly.type
_entity_poly.pdbx_seq_one_letter_code
_entity_poly.pdbx_strand_id
1 'polypeptide(L)'
;MEIYSELSRLVGRKYFAANMVLCQQRLADPVVQAELRDLPAQDLRVAGVMDEFTFHSYDPECQLLQLHPEQCIEQLEKFRPHLLFIESAWHGCDQLWKLKVSTNGPEINACIDWCKRHGVPTLLWNKEDPVHFGTFIPLAKQVDYVFTTDMDCVPKYKAHVGHDQVYFLPFAAQPRTHNPVEAYDRKDAFNFAGSYYLRYPERQRDFTKLIEAVKGLRPVDIYDRNADNEHPHYRFPDEYRSMILGKLPFAEIDRAYKGYRYGINMNTIKQSQTMFARRVYELLASNTIVVSNFSRGARLLFGELIVSSDNPSQLTDRLRDIIDDELAYRKLRLLGLRKVMSEHTYAHRFAYIRAKVTGQAFQLYEPVIVLLAQVRSEQDVAQVKEAYARQTYANKKLYLIGDLGHMSLTHDQDVFVYRSLEDAALQLAALPPDTLMGALHPDDWYGDQYLTDLVLASTYSQSVAFGKSVRYVAQEGQVSLSTGQSPYHAVDRLSVRAALARLSALRELPDGWVACFEQGVFVLPDMLALDEFNYIEAGANLSEKARAQAVDLPVADQGVSFQTKLAPIAEGLLAQELNPVSDGDELPQLTGSELYGWLPSKGAVLLSVQGERLRLTSSLQEGQYSYLYAKGTRTREELNLVLNSQIQLQGKYSMDVRTVFEFQDEHGVKISHQMNHAGQKHSLVIPPECQYVRFGLRFEGPGDATVDKLILGGASERPAVLISKSPYLVLAKQYPAYDDLYRYGFLHSRVRSYKRAGQLVDMYKFGQGAVEYREFEGVDVAAADAELLDATLASGQISHVLVHILDQKMWKVLEKYIDRVKVTVWAHGSEIQAWWRREFEFESMANSEVTRQKRLSDQRQVFWRSIFANPPANLHMVFVSSYFAQEVFEDLQIGLSEDKYSVIHNPIDTQIFRYCEKSLEQRKRILSIRSYASRKYANDLSVQAILALSEKPIFKHLQFMLIGDGALFEETVAPVENFTNVCIERRFITHQEVSDIQQEYGVFLNPTRWDSQGVSRDEAMASGLVPISNAVAAVPEFMDENSGFLVAAEDAQGLADAIERLYVEPELFARLSANSAKRAREQSDAVLIAEREMSLFV
;
A
#
# COMPACT_ATOMS: atom_id res chain seq x y z
N MET A 1 -63.78 -9.12 -15.91
CA MET A 1 -64.48 -8.04 -15.19
C MET A 1 -65.42 -8.58 -14.12
N GLU A 2 -66.30 -9.54 -14.43
CA GLU A 2 -67.22 -10.12 -13.42
C GLU A 2 -66.51 -10.83 -12.27
N ILE A 3 -65.54 -11.72 -12.55
CA ILE A 3 -64.74 -12.42 -11.53
C ILE A 3 -64.05 -11.44 -10.56
N TYR A 4 -63.52 -10.33 -11.07
CA TYR A 4 -62.82 -9.30 -10.28
C TYR A 4 -63.81 -8.48 -9.41
N SER A 5 -65.02 -8.23 -9.92
CA SER A 5 -66.08 -7.55 -9.18
C SER A 5 -66.58 -8.39 -8.01
N GLU A 6 -66.68 -9.71 -8.22
CA GLU A 6 -67.13 -10.67 -7.23
C GLU A 6 -66.09 -10.90 -6.13
N LEU A 7 -64.81 -11.09 -6.50
CA LEU A 7 -63.69 -11.16 -5.55
C LEU A 7 -63.52 -9.87 -4.74
N SER A 8 -63.67 -8.70 -5.37
CA SER A 8 -63.65 -7.40 -4.68
C SER A 8 -64.73 -7.27 -3.62
N ARG A 9 -65.87 -7.94 -3.80
CA ARG A 9 -67.02 -7.87 -2.90
C ARG A 9 -66.87 -8.85 -1.72
N LEU A 10 -66.25 -10.01 -1.95
CA LEU A 10 -65.95 -11.02 -0.94
C LEU A 10 -64.80 -10.64 0.00
N VAL A 11 -63.73 -10.05 -0.53
CA VAL A 11 -62.52 -9.69 0.25
C VAL A 11 -62.62 -8.26 0.81
N GLY A 12 -63.58 -7.46 0.32
CA GLY A 12 -63.75 -6.05 0.64
C GLY A 12 -62.91 -5.14 -0.28
N ARG A 13 -63.54 -4.11 -0.85
CA ARG A 13 -62.92 -3.23 -1.88
C ARG A 13 -61.56 -2.67 -1.48
N LYS A 14 -61.38 -2.30 -0.21
CA LYS A 14 -60.11 -1.77 0.32
C LYS A 14 -58.98 -2.81 0.28
N TYR A 15 -59.28 -4.05 0.66
CA TYR A 15 -58.30 -5.14 0.68
C TYR A 15 -58.00 -5.65 -0.73
N PHE A 16 -59.01 -5.72 -1.60
CA PHE A 16 -58.80 -6.10 -3.00
C PHE A 16 -57.95 -5.09 -3.77
N ALA A 17 -58.19 -3.78 -3.55
CA ALA A 17 -57.35 -2.73 -4.11
C ALA A 17 -55.90 -2.81 -3.59
N ALA A 18 -55.71 -3.03 -2.28
CA ALA A 18 -54.38 -3.24 -1.70
C ALA A 18 -53.68 -4.48 -2.29
N ASN A 19 -54.42 -5.57 -2.52
CA ASN A 19 -53.88 -6.81 -3.10
C ASN A 19 -53.54 -6.63 -4.59
N MET A 20 -54.33 -5.88 -5.35
CA MET A 20 -54.02 -5.50 -6.73
C MET A 20 -52.75 -4.63 -6.80
N VAL A 21 -52.60 -3.67 -5.89
CA VAL A 21 -51.36 -2.85 -5.79
C VAL A 21 -50.17 -3.75 -5.42
N LEU A 22 -50.30 -4.66 -4.47
CA LEU A 22 -49.27 -5.64 -4.10
C LEU A 22 -48.90 -6.58 -5.27
N CYS A 23 -49.89 -7.04 -6.04
CA CYS A 23 -49.66 -7.87 -7.22
C CYS A 23 -49.00 -7.07 -8.36
N GLN A 24 -49.40 -5.81 -8.59
CA GLN A 24 -48.75 -4.93 -9.56
C GLN A 24 -47.31 -4.59 -9.17
N GLN A 25 -47.05 -4.34 -7.89
CA GLN A 25 -45.70 -4.15 -7.36
C GLN A 25 -44.82 -5.40 -7.56
N ARG A 26 -45.37 -6.59 -7.32
CA ARG A 26 -44.68 -7.87 -7.58
C ARG A 26 -44.49 -8.19 -9.06
N LEU A 27 -45.28 -7.60 -9.96
CA LEU A 27 -45.19 -7.78 -11.42
C LEU A 27 -44.33 -6.71 -12.12
N ALA A 28 -44.06 -5.56 -11.48
CA ALA A 28 -43.17 -4.53 -11.99
C ALA A 28 -41.68 -4.84 -11.74
N ASP A 29 -41.38 -5.51 -10.63
CA ASP A 29 -40.05 -5.96 -10.19
C ASP A 29 -39.22 -6.72 -11.27
N PRO A 30 -39.81 -7.65 -12.07
CA PRO A 30 -39.04 -8.41 -13.05
C PRO A 30 -38.56 -7.59 -14.25
N VAL A 31 -39.27 -6.52 -14.63
CA VAL A 31 -38.98 -5.78 -15.87
C VAL A 31 -37.80 -4.82 -15.67
N VAL A 32 -37.81 -4.01 -14.59
CA VAL A 32 -36.70 -3.09 -14.29
C VAL A 32 -35.40 -3.87 -14.05
N GLN A 33 -35.48 -4.98 -13.33
CA GLN A 33 -34.34 -5.87 -13.11
C GLN A 33 -33.85 -6.55 -14.41
N ALA A 34 -34.75 -6.93 -15.31
CA ALA A 34 -34.36 -7.44 -16.63
C ALA A 34 -33.72 -6.36 -17.50
N GLU A 35 -34.26 -5.15 -17.53
CA GLU A 35 -33.67 -4.03 -18.28
C GLU A 35 -32.29 -3.63 -17.73
N LEU A 36 -32.13 -3.54 -16.41
CA LEU A 36 -30.82 -3.36 -15.76
C LEU A 36 -29.81 -4.45 -16.16
N ARG A 37 -30.29 -5.67 -16.40
CA ARG A 37 -29.47 -6.82 -16.75
C ARG A 37 -29.13 -6.89 -18.24
N ASP A 38 -30.05 -6.51 -19.12
CA ASP A 38 -29.96 -6.86 -20.54
C ASP A 38 -29.64 -5.65 -21.43
N LEU A 39 -29.92 -4.41 -20.99
CA LEU A 39 -29.62 -3.22 -21.79
C LEU A 39 -28.11 -2.91 -21.84
N PRO A 40 -27.61 -2.30 -22.94
CA PRO A 40 -26.29 -1.67 -22.96
C PRO A 40 -26.16 -0.63 -21.84
N ALA A 41 -24.97 -0.49 -21.25
CA ALA A 41 -24.74 0.43 -20.13
C ALA A 41 -25.15 1.87 -20.45
N GLN A 42 -24.84 2.34 -21.67
CA GLN A 42 -25.17 3.68 -22.15
C GLN A 42 -26.68 3.94 -22.29
N ASP A 43 -27.51 2.88 -22.37
CA ASP A 43 -28.97 2.99 -22.47
C ASP A 43 -29.65 2.92 -21.09
N LEU A 44 -28.89 2.65 -20.03
CA LEU A 44 -29.41 2.61 -18.67
C LEU A 44 -29.70 4.03 -18.17
N ARG A 45 -30.97 4.28 -17.85
CA ARG A 45 -31.45 5.47 -17.15
C ARG A 45 -31.14 5.39 -15.66
N VAL A 46 -30.31 6.29 -15.15
CA VAL A 46 -29.94 6.39 -13.73
C VAL A 46 -30.34 7.76 -13.21
N ALA A 47 -31.12 7.80 -12.12
CA ALA A 47 -31.38 9.03 -11.39
C ALA A 47 -30.30 9.23 -10.32
N GLY A 48 -29.67 10.40 -10.27
CA GLY A 48 -28.52 10.70 -9.43
C GLY A 48 -28.79 11.82 -8.42
N VAL A 49 -28.31 11.65 -7.19
CA VAL A 49 -28.11 12.73 -6.21
C VAL A 49 -26.63 12.79 -5.88
N MET A 50 -25.88 13.63 -6.59
CA MET A 50 -24.42 13.61 -6.64
C MET A 50 -23.82 15.01 -6.65
N ASP A 51 -22.62 15.15 -6.08
CA ASP A 51 -21.81 16.35 -6.27
C ASP A 51 -21.29 16.43 -7.73
N GLU A 52 -20.99 17.64 -8.21
CA GLU A 52 -20.60 17.95 -9.59
C GLU A 52 -19.51 17.01 -10.15
N PHE A 53 -18.47 16.75 -9.35
CA PHE A 53 -17.37 15.87 -9.75
C PHE A 53 -17.80 14.42 -10.03
N THR A 54 -18.73 13.90 -9.24
CA THR A 54 -19.21 12.52 -9.39
C THR A 54 -20.21 12.41 -10.53
N PHE A 55 -21.07 13.42 -10.71
CA PHE A 55 -21.95 13.53 -11.86
C PHE A 55 -21.15 13.45 -13.17
N HIS A 56 -20.15 14.31 -13.37
CA HIS A 56 -19.32 14.30 -14.58
C HIS A 56 -18.47 13.02 -14.76
N SER A 57 -18.29 12.26 -13.68
CA SER A 57 -17.56 10.99 -13.74
C SER A 57 -18.42 9.85 -14.30
N TYR A 58 -19.74 9.84 -14.01
CA TYR A 58 -20.66 8.77 -14.43
C TYR A 58 -21.55 9.14 -15.64
N ASP A 59 -21.73 10.43 -15.95
CA ASP A 59 -22.52 10.89 -17.11
C ASP A 59 -22.09 10.24 -18.45
N PRO A 60 -20.79 9.97 -18.71
CA PRO A 60 -20.37 9.22 -19.88
C PRO A 60 -20.83 7.75 -19.96
N GLU A 61 -21.16 7.15 -18.81
CA GLU A 61 -21.35 5.70 -18.67
C GLU A 61 -22.80 5.25 -18.85
N CYS A 62 -23.75 6.16 -18.67
CA CYS A 62 -25.19 5.87 -18.66
C CYS A 62 -26.01 7.13 -18.97
N GLN A 63 -27.32 6.99 -19.18
CA GLN A 63 -28.22 8.14 -19.22
C GLN A 63 -28.44 8.63 -17.78
N LEU A 64 -27.66 9.63 -17.35
CA LEU A 64 -27.68 10.15 -15.98
C LEU A 64 -28.58 11.39 -15.84
N LEU A 65 -29.56 11.33 -14.95
CA LEU A 65 -30.38 12.48 -14.57
C LEU A 65 -30.02 12.95 -13.15
N GLN A 66 -29.41 14.14 -13.05
CA GLN A 66 -29.20 14.81 -11.77
C GLN A 66 -30.54 15.34 -11.23
N LEU A 67 -31.00 14.84 -10.07
CA LEU A 67 -32.30 15.21 -9.50
C LEU A 67 -32.26 16.61 -8.87
N HIS A 68 -33.35 17.35 -9.03
CA HIS A 68 -33.61 18.60 -8.32
C HIS A 68 -34.50 18.32 -7.10
N PRO A 69 -34.15 18.78 -5.88
CA PRO A 69 -34.84 18.36 -4.66
C PRO A 69 -36.34 18.72 -4.65
N GLU A 70 -36.71 19.88 -5.20
CA GLU A 70 -38.11 20.35 -5.23
C GLU A 70 -38.97 19.68 -6.32
N GLN A 71 -38.35 19.08 -7.34
CA GLN A 71 -39.02 18.50 -8.51
C GLN A 71 -38.75 16.99 -8.65
N CYS A 72 -38.10 16.40 -7.65
CA CYS A 72 -37.54 15.06 -7.75
C CYS A 72 -38.58 13.99 -8.12
N ILE A 73 -39.79 14.07 -7.55
CA ILE A 73 -40.87 13.10 -7.85
C ILE A 73 -41.36 13.22 -9.29
N GLU A 74 -41.61 14.45 -9.77
CA GLU A 74 -42.02 14.68 -11.18
C GLU A 74 -40.94 14.21 -12.15
N GLN A 75 -39.68 14.50 -11.83
CA GLN A 75 -38.53 14.04 -12.60
C GLN A 75 -38.43 12.51 -12.65
N LEU A 76 -38.63 11.83 -11.53
CA LEU A 76 -38.66 10.36 -11.45
C LEU A 76 -39.81 9.76 -12.28
N GLU A 77 -41.01 10.32 -12.20
CA GLU A 77 -42.18 9.87 -12.97
C GLU A 77 -41.96 9.99 -14.49
N LYS A 78 -41.35 11.08 -14.93
CA LYS A 78 -41.06 11.34 -16.34
C LYS A 78 -39.89 10.49 -16.85
N PHE A 79 -38.82 10.39 -16.08
CA PHE A 79 -37.57 9.75 -16.50
C PHE A 79 -37.62 8.23 -16.41
N ARG A 80 -38.41 7.67 -15.48
CA ARG A 80 -38.53 6.22 -15.23
C ARG A 80 -37.15 5.56 -15.14
N PRO A 81 -36.34 5.93 -14.12
CA PRO A 81 -35.01 5.38 -13.97
C PRO A 81 -35.05 3.88 -13.71
N HIS A 82 -34.00 3.20 -14.14
CA HIS A 82 -33.76 1.81 -13.74
C HIS A 82 -33.03 1.74 -12.39
N LEU A 83 -32.38 2.81 -11.95
CA LEU A 83 -31.60 2.87 -10.71
C LEU A 83 -31.66 4.27 -10.09
N LEU A 84 -31.81 4.35 -8.77
CA LEU A 84 -31.55 5.57 -8.00
C LEU A 84 -30.17 5.47 -7.35
N PHE A 85 -29.23 6.30 -7.78
CA PHE A 85 -27.87 6.39 -7.27
C PHE A 85 -27.73 7.65 -6.40
N ILE A 86 -27.66 7.42 -5.08
CA ILE A 86 -27.39 8.48 -4.11
C ILE A 86 -25.91 8.44 -3.72
N GLU A 87 -25.22 9.56 -3.83
CA GLU A 87 -23.91 9.75 -3.23
C GLU A 87 -24.05 10.43 -1.86
N SER A 88 -23.05 10.30 -0.99
CA SER A 88 -22.85 11.18 0.17
C SER A 88 -22.53 12.63 -0.24
N ALA A 89 -23.45 13.26 -0.98
CA ALA A 89 -23.30 14.58 -1.57
C ALA A 89 -23.46 15.70 -0.53
N TRP A 90 -22.59 16.71 -0.61
CA TRP A 90 -22.66 17.90 0.26
C TRP A 90 -23.45 19.04 -0.35
N HIS A 91 -23.39 19.18 -1.67
CA HIS A 91 -24.00 20.28 -2.42
C HIS A 91 -25.08 19.76 -3.36
N GLY A 92 -24.80 18.69 -4.10
CA GLY A 92 -25.67 18.16 -5.15
C GLY A 92 -25.96 19.13 -6.31
N CYS A 93 -27.00 18.85 -7.09
CA CYS A 93 -27.50 19.70 -8.18
C CYS A 93 -27.63 21.18 -7.76
N ASP A 94 -26.92 22.08 -8.45
CA ASP A 94 -26.94 23.53 -8.22
C ASP A 94 -26.76 23.95 -6.74
N GLN A 95 -26.08 23.12 -5.95
CA GLN A 95 -25.94 23.27 -4.49
C GLN A 95 -27.24 23.19 -3.68
N LEU A 96 -28.35 22.76 -4.29
CA LEU A 96 -29.69 22.74 -3.69
C LEU A 96 -29.91 21.55 -2.74
N TRP A 97 -29.09 20.50 -2.83
CA TRP A 97 -29.13 19.36 -1.90
C TRP A 97 -28.38 19.61 -0.60
N LYS A 98 -27.80 20.82 -0.43
CA LYS A 98 -27.08 21.20 0.78
C LYS A 98 -27.88 20.88 2.05
N LEU A 99 -27.23 20.15 2.96
CA LEU A 99 -27.77 19.59 4.21
C LEU A 99 -28.90 18.56 4.07
N LYS A 100 -29.49 18.35 2.89
CA LYS A 100 -30.64 17.44 2.72
C LYS A 100 -30.22 15.96 2.76
N VAL A 101 -29.10 15.61 2.13
CA VAL A 101 -28.58 14.23 2.15
C VAL A 101 -27.99 13.89 3.52
N SER A 102 -27.10 14.75 4.04
CA SER A 102 -26.38 14.54 5.30
C SER A 102 -27.27 14.55 6.55
N THR A 103 -28.48 15.15 6.48
CA THR A 103 -29.46 15.13 7.58
C THR A 103 -30.60 14.15 7.35
N ASN A 104 -30.56 13.38 6.27
CA ASN A 104 -31.62 12.44 5.89
C ASN A 104 -32.99 13.13 5.75
N GLY A 105 -33.01 14.23 5.00
CA GLY A 105 -34.14 15.13 4.82
C GLY A 105 -35.34 14.52 4.07
N PRO A 106 -36.51 15.18 4.13
CA PRO A 106 -37.74 14.65 3.54
C PRO A 106 -37.68 14.47 2.02
N GLU A 107 -36.90 15.27 1.30
CA GLU A 107 -36.80 15.22 -0.16
C GLU A 107 -36.10 13.92 -0.63
N ILE A 108 -35.00 13.53 0.02
CA ILE A 108 -34.30 12.29 -0.33
C ILE A 108 -35.15 11.07 0.08
N ASN A 109 -35.83 11.14 1.22
CA ASN A 109 -36.74 10.08 1.67
C ASN A 109 -37.89 9.89 0.67
N ALA A 110 -38.46 10.99 0.14
CA ALA A 110 -39.51 10.93 -0.88
C ALA A 110 -39.03 10.25 -2.18
N CYS A 111 -37.80 10.49 -2.61
CA CYS A 111 -37.20 9.82 -3.77
C CYS A 111 -37.09 8.29 -3.54
N ILE A 112 -36.58 7.90 -2.38
CA ILE A 112 -36.42 6.49 -1.99
C ILE A 112 -37.79 5.80 -1.91
N ASP A 113 -38.76 6.44 -1.27
CA ASP A 113 -40.13 5.91 -1.13
C ASP A 113 -40.85 5.80 -2.47
N TRP A 114 -40.57 6.70 -3.42
CA TRP A 114 -41.07 6.56 -4.78
C TRP A 114 -40.44 5.36 -5.48
N CYS A 115 -39.12 5.18 -5.39
CA CYS A 115 -38.41 4.07 -6.02
C CYS A 115 -38.89 2.71 -5.49
N LYS A 116 -39.02 2.57 -4.17
CA LYS A 116 -39.57 1.38 -3.52
C LYS A 116 -40.98 1.02 -4.02
N ARG A 117 -41.85 2.02 -4.24
CA ARG A 117 -43.20 1.79 -4.76
C ARG A 117 -43.24 1.32 -6.21
N HIS A 118 -42.19 1.59 -6.98
CA HIS A 118 -42.09 1.29 -8.41
C HIS A 118 -41.09 0.16 -8.74
N GLY A 119 -40.49 -0.49 -7.74
CA GLY A 119 -39.52 -1.56 -7.96
C GLY A 119 -38.19 -1.08 -8.55
N VAL A 120 -37.83 0.18 -8.33
CA VAL A 120 -36.54 0.74 -8.76
C VAL A 120 -35.53 0.55 -7.62
N PRO A 121 -34.41 -0.17 -7.86
CA PRO A 121 -33.35 -0.32 -6.85
C PRO A 121 -32.76 1.02 -6.42
N THR A 122 -32.45 1.11 -5.13
CA THR A 122 -31.85 2.29 -4.52
C THR A 122 -30.49 1.97 -3.93
N LEU A 123 -29.48 2.81 -4.19
CA LEU A 123 -28.16 2.65 -3.60
C LEU A 123 -27.62 3.94 -2.99
N LEU A 124 -26.79 3.80 -1.96
CA LEU A 124 -25.95 4.85 -1.40
C LEU A 124 -24.48 4.52 -1.66
N TRP A 125 -23.72 5.41 -2.30
CA TRP A 125 -22.26 5.39 -2.27
C TRP A 125 -21.74 6.46 -1.31
N ASN A 126 -21.19 6.04 -0.18
CA ASN A 126 -20.53 6.95 0.74
C ASN A 126 -19.06 7.11 0.35
N LYS A 127 -18.75 8.24 -0.29
CA LYS A 127 -17.38 8.64 -0.71
C LYS A 127 -16.57 9.35 0.38
N GLU A 128 -17.22 9.65 1.50
CA GLU A 128 -16.65 10.42 2.61
C GLU A 128 -16.20 9.51 3.77
N ASP A 129 -16.31 8.19 3.58
CA ASP A 129 -15.79 7.21 4.54
C ASP A 129 -14.26 7.21 4.58
N PRO A 130 -13.67 6.96 5.77
CA PRO A 130 -14.32 6.60 7.03
C PRO A 130 -14.77 7.82 7.87
N VAL A 131 -14.42 9.04 7.47
CA VAL A 131 -14.60 10.25 8.30
C VAL A 131 -16.07 10.55 8.58
N HIS A 132 -16.94 10.38 7.58
CA HIS A 132 -18.35 10.70 7.68
C HIS A 132 -19.27 9.48 7.73
N PHE A 133 -18.74 8.31 8.10
CA PHE A 133 -19.50 7.07 8.26
C PHE A 133 -20.79 7.27 9.07
N GLY A 134 -20.66 7.82 10.29
CA GLY A 134 -21.78 8.02 11.21
C GLY A 134 -22.84 9.02 10.71
N THR A 135 -22.46 9.97 9.85
CA THR A 135 -23.37 10.97 9.29
C THR A 135 -24.42 10.33 8.38
N PHE A 136 -24.03 9.35 7.56
CA PHE A 136 -24.88 8.79 6.52
C PHE A 136 -25.60 7.49 6.93
N ILE A 137 -25.39 6.96 8.14
CA ILE A 137 -26.07 5.75 8.62
C ILE A 137 -27.60 5.82 8.55
N PRO A 138 -28.28 6.92 8.95
CA PRO A 138 -29.72 7.01 8.84
C PRO A 138 -30.24 6.84 7.41
N LEU A 139 -29.51 7.37 6.42
CA LEU A 139 -29.81 7.21 5.00
C LEU A 139 -29.47 5.80 4.50
N ALA A 140 -28.32 5.26 4.91
CA ALA A 140 -27.86 3.91 4.53
C ALA A 140 -28.87 2.82 4.92
N LYS A 141 -29.60 3.00 6.03
CA LYS A 141 -30.67 2.08 6.49
C LYS A 141 -31.92 2.09 5.61
N GLN A 142 -32.06 3.06 4.71
CA GLN A 142 -33.24 3.21 3.87
C GLN A 142 -33.07 2.70 2.44
N VAL A 143 -31.83 2.53 1.97
CA VAL A 143 -31.53 2.07 0.61
C VAL A 143 -31.37 0.55 0.56
N ASP A 144 -31.42 -0.03 -0.64
CA ASP A 144 -31.29 -1.48 -0.83
C ASP A 144 -29.81 -1.93 -0.85
N TYR A 145 -28.92 -1.06 -1.36
CA TYR A 145 -27.49 -1.33 -1.52
C TYR A 145 -26.64 -0.20 -0.92
N VAL A 146 -25.57 -0.56 -0.21
CA VAL A 146 -24.58 0.41 0.28
C VAL A 146 -23.23 0.14 -0.36
N PHE A 147 -22.60 1.17 -0.88
CA PHE A 147 -21.24 1.16 -1.38
C PHE A 147 -20.41 2.12 -0.54
N THR A 148 -19.17 1.77 -0.23
CA THR A 148 -18.26 2.61 0.56
C THR A 148 -16.88 2.67 -0.06
N THR A 149 -16.21 3.83 0.03
CA THR A 149 -14.81 4.00 -0.37
C THR A 149 -13.80 3.42 0.61
N ASP A 150 -14.25 2.99 1.79
CA ASP A 150 -13.40 2.34 2.79
C ASP A 150 -13.88 0.91 3.09
N MET A 151 -13.06 -0.07 2.73
CA MET A 151 -13.31 -1.47 3.00
C MET A 151 -13.46 -1.78 4.49
N ASP A 152 -12.82 -1.00 5.37
CA ASP A 152 -12.95 -1.15 6.83
C ASP A 152 -14.35 -0.74 7.33
N CYS A 153 -15.14 -0.03 6.52
CA CYS A 153 -16.53 0.31 6.82
C CYS A 153 -17.54 -0.76 6.36
N VAL A 154 -17.16 -1.73 5.51
CA VAL A 154 -18.09 -2.77 5.04
C VAL A 154 -18.69 -3.60 6.19
N PRO A 155 -17.90 -4.18 7.12
CA PRO A 155 -18.42 -4.88 8.29
C PRO A 155 -19.34 -4.02 9.16
N LYS A 156 -19.00 -2.73 9.29
CA LYS A 156 -19.74 -1.76 10.11
C LYS A 156 -21.09 -1.44 9.48
N TYR A 157 -21.13 -1.20 8.18
CA TYR A 157 -22.39 -0.99 7.47
C TYR A 157 -23.29 -2.21 7.58
N LYS A 158 -22.79 -3.43 7.30
CA LYS A 158 -23.56 -4.67 7.43
C LYS A 158 -24.22 -4.79 8.82
N ALA A 159 -23.47 -4.46 9.87
CA ALA A 159 -23.98 -4.44 11.24
C ALA A 159 -25.07 -3.38 11.48
N HIS A 160 -24.98 -2.20 10.86
CA HIS A 160 -25.95 -1.12 11.04
C HIS A 160 -27.20 -1.25 10.17
N VAL A 161 -27.08 -1.74 8.93
CA VAL A 161 -28.19 -1.87 7.98
C VAL A 161 -28.92 -3.22 8.10
N GLY A 162 -28.24 -4.25 8.64
CA GLY A 162 -28.84 -5.55 8.91
C GLY A 162 -28.96 -6.47 7.68
N HIS A 163 -28.21 -6.20 6.60
CA HIS A 163 -28.16 -7.03 5.39
C HIS A 163 -26.77 -7.03 4.76
N ASP A 164 -26.49 -8.01 3.91
CA ASP A 164 -25.18 -8.22 3.28
C ASP A 164 -24.94 -7.45 1.97
N GLN A 165 -25.96 -6.71 1.48
CA GLN A 165 -25.87 -5.86 0.28
C GLN A 165 -25.03 -4.59 0.52
N VAL A 166 -23.78 -4.79 0.95
CA VAL A 166 -22.80 -3.77 1.30
C VAL A 166 -21.48 -4.10 0.61
N TYR A 167 -20.95 -3.17 -0.18
CA TYR A 167 -19.82 -3.43 -1.07
C TYR A 167 -18.76 -2.34 -0.99
N PHE A 168 -17.52 -2.72 -1.27
CA PHE A 168 -16.42 -1.77 -1.45
C PHE A 168 -16.44 -1.20 -2.89
N LEU A 169 -16.40 0.13 -3.01
CA LEU A 169 -16.34 0.85 -4.28
C LEU A 169 -15.34 2.02 -4.18
N PRO A 170 -14.08 1.83 -4.61
CA PRO A 170 -13.08 2.89 -4.58
C PRO A 170 -13.35 3.94 -5.66
N PHE A 171 -12.69 5.09 -5.52
CA PHE A 171 -12.60 6.07 -6.61
C PHE A 171 -12.00 5.45 -7.90
N ALA A 172 -12.12 6.21 -8.98
CA ALA A 172 -11.67 5.84 -10.31
C ALA A 172 -11.30 7.09 -11.12
N ALA A 173 -10.73 6.88 -12.31
CA ALA A 173 -10.53 7.92 -13.31
C ALA A 173 -11.64 7.85 -14.37
N GLN A 174 -11.99 9.00 -14.95
CA GLN A 174 -12.89 9.08 -16.11
C GLN A 174 -12.03 9.28 -17.37
N PRO A 175 -11.85 8.26 -18.23
CA PRO A 175 -10.99 8.32 -19.40
C PRO A 175 -11.28 9.44 -20.39
N ARG A 176 -12.52 9.93 -20.50
CA ARG A 176 -12.84 11.07 -21.37
C ARG A 176 -12.13 12.36 -20.95
N THR A 177 -11.85 12.53 -19.66
CA THR A 177 -11.18 13.72 -19.11
C THR A 177 -9.73 13.45 -18.74
N HIS A 178 -9.45 12.29 -18.17
CA HIS A 178 -8.12 11.89 -17.70
C HIS A 178 -7.59 10.75 -18.57
N ASN A 179 -6.65 11.07 -19.46
CA ASN A 179 -6.11 10.13 -20.44
C ASN A 179 -4.70 10.53 -20.88
N PRO A 180 -3.95 9.63 -21.52
CA PRO A 180 -2.57 9.91 -21.92
C PRO A 180 -2.45 10.80 -23.15
N VAL A 181 -3.55 11.10 -23.88
CA VAL A 181 -3.51 11.92 -25.10
C VAL A 181 -2.96 13.30 -24.76
N GLU A 182 -1.84 13.64 -25.39
CA GLU A 182 -1.08 14.85 -25.06
C GLU A 182 -1.79 16.08 -25.63
N ALA A 183 -2.06 17.04 -24.75
CA ALA A 183 -2.63 18.35 -25.09
C ALA A 183 -1.63 19.49 -24.87
N TYR A 184 -0.51 19.21 -24.18
CA TYR A 184 0.48 20.19 -23.74
C TYR A 184 1.87 19.58 -23.81
N ASP A 185 2.89 20.42 -24.02
CA ASP A 185 4.26 20.05 -23.71
C ASP A 185 4.43 19.95 -22.18
N ARG A 186 4.89 18.79 -21.71
CA ARG A 186 5.02 18.54 -20.27
C ARG A 186 6.18 19.33 -19.68
N LYS A 187 5.90 20.20 -18.71
CA LYS A 187 6.91 20.88 -17.92
C LYS A 187 7.67 19.87 -17.04
N ASP A 188 8.99 19.95 -17.06
CA ASP A 188 9.87 19.20 -16.15
C ASP A 188 9.86 19.85 -14.75
N ALA A 189 8.72 19.73 -14.08
CA ALA A 189 8.42 20.29 -12.77
C ALA A 189 7.37 19.43 -12.05
N PHE A 190 7.25 19.66 -10.75
CA PHE A 190 6.15 19.14 -9.93
C PHE A 190 4.98 20.13 -9.92
N ASN A 191 3.75 19.62 -9.90
CA ASN A 191 2.58 20.42 -9.57
C ASN A 191 1.88 19.97 -8.29
N PHE A 192 1.17 20.89 -7.64
CA PHE A 192 0.19 20.57 -6.62
C PHE A 192 -1.10 21.35 -6.86
N ALA A 193 -2.16 20.68 -7.29
CA ALA A 193 -3.48 21.29 -7.50
C ALA A 193 -4.44 20.98 -6.33
N GLY A 194 -4.35 21.73 -5.23
CA GLY A 194 -5.06 21.44 -3.99
C GLY A 194 -5.12 22.60 -3.00
N SER A 195 -5.67 22.34 -1.82
CA SER A 195 -5.81 23.32 -0.74
C SER A 195 -4.81 23.05 0.39
N TYR A 196 -4.38 24.12 1.06
CA TYR A 196 -3.77 24.07 2.39
C TYR A 196 -4.88 24.03 3.44
N TYR A 197 -4.80 23.14 4.43
CA TYR A 197 -5.86 23.01 5.45
C TYR A 197 -5.22 23.14 6.83
N LEU A 198 -5.38 24.30 7.47
CA LEU A 198 -4.83 24.55 8.82
C LEU A 198 -5.40 23.62 9.89
N ARG A 199 -6.59 23.05 9.67
CA ARG A 199 -7.26 22.12 10.58
C ARG A 199 -6.62 20.72 10.67
N TYR A 200 -5.66 20.41 9.79
CA TYR A 200 -4.98 19.10 9.76
C TYR A 200 -3.45 19.27 9.96
N PRO A 201 -2.96 19.35 11.21
CA PRO A 201 -1.54 19.59 11.50
C PRO A 201 -0.60 18.50 10.95
N GLU A 202 -1.01 17.22 11.02
CA GLU A 202 -0.22 16.13 10.45
C GLU A 202 -0.03 16.30 8.93
N ARG A 203 -1.12 16.57 8.22
CA ARG A 203 -1.09 16.84 6.78
C ARG A 203 -0.19 18.02 6.41
N GLN A 204 -0.10 19.05 7.26
CA GLN A 204 0.80 20.19 7.04
C GLN A 204 2.26 19.77 7.15
N ARG A 205 2.61 19.02 8.21
CA ARG A 205 3.97 18.48 8.38
C ARG A 205 4.36 17.60 7.20
N ASP A 206 3.45 16.73 6.76
CA ASP A 206 3.69 15.86 5.60
C ASP A 206 3.84 16.69 4.31
N PHE A 207 3.04 17.73 4.11
CA PHE A 207 3.17 18.63 2.97
C PHE A 207 4.51 19.36 2.96
N THR A 208 4.95 19.92 4.10
CA THR A 208 6.26 20.57 4.22
C THR A 208 7.39 19.60 3.89
N LYS A 209 7.40 18.41 4.49
CA LYS A 209 8.40 17.36 4.22
C LYS A 209 8.44 16.94 2.74
N LEU A 210 7.26 16.80 2.12
CA LEU A 210 7.16 16.45 0.71
C LEU A 210 7.75 17.57 -0.16
N ILE A 211 7.35 18.82 0.07
CA ILE A 211 7.86 19.98 -0.69
C ILE A 211 9.39 20.12 -0.50
N GLU A 212 9.90 19.90 0.71
CA GLU A 212 11.33 19.90 1.00
C GLU A 212 12.11 18.85 0.19
N ALA A 213 11.58 17.64 0.06
CA ALA A 213 12.19 16.59 -0.74
C ALA A 213 12.20 16.92 -2.24
N VAL A 214 11.08 17.42 -2.79
CA VAL A 214 10.94 17.61 -4.25
C VAL A 214 11.57 18.91 -4.75
N LYS A 215 11.59 19.99 -3.96
CA LYS A 215 12.09 21.31 -4.38
C LYS A 215 13.58 21.32 -4.71
N GLY A 216 14.34 20.38 -4.14
CA GLY A 216 15.76 20.18 -4.44
C GLY A 216 16.01 19.46 -5.76
N LEU A 217 14.99 18.82 -6.35
CA LEU A 217 15.10 18.01 -7.56
C LEU A 217 14.63 18.77 -8.80
N ARG A 218 13.44 19.39 -8.75
CA ARG A 218 12.85 20.18 -9.85
C ARG A 218 11.94 21.29 -9.29
N PRO A 219 11.58 22.32 -10.08
CA PRO A 219 10.64 23.37 -9.65
C PRO A 219 9.29 22.81 -9.21
N VAL A 220 8.60 23.54 -8.32
CA VAL A 220 7.26 23.18 -7.82
C VAL A 220 6.29 24.33 -8.10
N ASP A 221 5.19 24.01 -8.77
CA ASP A 221 4.09 24.94 -9.03
C ASP A 221 2.83 24.53 -8.25
N ILE A 222 2.17 25.48 -7.59
CA ILE A 222 0.98 25.25 -6.77
C ILE A 222 -0.22 25.96 -7.41
N TYR A 223 -1.28 25.20 -7.65
CA TYR A 223 -2.60 25.71 -7.99
C TYR A 223 -3.51 25.63 -6.76
N ASP A 224 -3.73 26.76 -6.10
CA ASP A 224 -4.53 26.87 -4.89
C ASP A 224 -6.02 26.91 -5.23
N ARG A 225 -6.76 25.88 -4.82
CA ARG A 225 -8.22 25.81 -5.01
C ARG A 225 -8.98 26.90 -4.26
N ASN A 226 -8.37 27.50 -3.24
CA ASN A 226 -8.96 28.52 -2.38
C ASN A 226 -8.29 29.89 -2.54
N ALA A 227 -7.61 30.17 -3.67
CA ALA A 227 -6.89 31.44 -3.87
C ALA A 227 -7.77 32.70 -3.66
N ASP A 228 -9.07 32.61 -3.92
CA ASP A 228 -10.04 33.70 -3.73
C ASP A 228 -10.75 33.67 -2.37
N ASN A 229 -10.44 32.69 -1.52
CA ASN A 229 -11.05 32.53 -0.21
C ASN A 229 -10.18 33.20 0.85
N GLU A 230 -10.61 34.36 1.35
CA GLU A 230 -9.88 35.12 2.36
C GLU A 230 -9.82 34.43 3.73
N HIS A 231 -10.50 33.29 3.92
CA HIS A 231 -10.54 32.60 5.19
C HIS A 231 -9.14 32.08 5.57
N PRO A 232 -8.60 32.45 6.76
CA PRO A 232 -7.24 32.08 7.16
C PRO A 232 -6.94 30.58 7.06
N HIS A 233 -7.94 29.72 7.30
CA HIS A 233 -7.81 28.26 7.33
C HIS A 233 -7.36 27.62 6.02
N TYR A 234 -7.52 28.31 4.88
CA TYR A 234 -7.14 27.81 3.57
C TYR A 234 -5.89 28.46 2.99
N ARG A 235 -5.37 29.50 3.66
CA ARG A 235 -4.23 30.27 3.18
C ARG A 235 -2.94 29.48 3.35
N PHE A 236 -2.16 29.40 2.27
CA PHE A 236 -0.80 28.85 2.31
C PHE A 236 0.16 29.77 3.09
N PRO A 237 1.14 29.19 3.83
CA PRO A 237 2.23 29.96 4.42
C PRO A 237 3.04 30.78 3.41
N ASP A 238 3.59 31.92 3.85
CA ASP A 238 4.27 32.89 2.98
C ASP A 238 5.50 32.30 2.25
N GLU A 239 6.12 31.26 2.80
CA GLU A 239 7.25 30.55 2.16
C GLU A 239 6.88 29.87 0.82
N TYR A 240 5.60 29.53 0.61
CA TYR A 240 5.14 28.92 -0.64
C TYR A 240 4.66 29.94 -1.67
N ARG A 241 4.63 31.23 -1.33
CA ARG A 241 3.99 32.27 -2.17
C ARG A 241 4.61 32.38 -3.55
N SER A 242 5.92 32.15 -3.69
CA SER A 242 6.63 32.14 -4.97
C SER A 242 6.29 30.94 -5.87
N MET A 243 5.70 29.88 -5.30
CA MET A 243 5.30 28.67 -6.01
C MET A 243 3.83 28.73 -6.47
N ILE A 244 3.01 29.63 -5.90
CA ILE A 244 1.57 29.69 -6.18
C ILE A 244 1.31 30.45 -7.49
N LEU A 245 0.71 29.75 -8.46
CA LEU A 245 0.35 30.30 -9.77
C LEU A 245 -1.07 30.87 -9.83
N GLY A 246 -1.90 30.61 -8.80
CA GLY A 246 -3.31 30.99 -8.73
C GLY A 246 -4.24 29.79 -8.64
N LYS A 247 -5.49 29.95 -9.04
CA LYS A 247 -6.50 28.86 -9.08
C LYS A 247 -6.68 28.32 -10.51
N LEU A 248 -7.05 27.04 -10.62
CA LEU A 248 -7.54 26.45 -11.87
C LEU A 248 -9.03 26.13 -11.74
N PRO A 249 -9.88 26.59 -12.67
CA PRO A 249 -11.24 26.06 -12.82
C PRO A 249 -11.21 24.54 -13.08
N PHE A 250 -12.29 23.85 -12.73
CA PHE A 250 -12.40 22.40 -12.94
C PHE A 250 -12.16 22.00 -14.40
N ALA A 251 -12.70 22.76 -15.34
CA ALA A 251 -12.53 22.54 -16.78
C ALA A 251 -11.07 22.67 -17.27
N GLU A 252 -10.17 23.24 -16.47
CA GLU A 252 -8.74 23.42 -16.79
C GLU A 252 -7.82 22.54 -15.93
N ILE A 253 -8.38 21.58 -15.18
CA ILE A 253 -7.57 20.73 -14.29
C ILE A 253 -6.60 19.84 -15.06
N ASP A 254 -6.90 19.54 -16.32
CA ASP A 254 -6.06 18.81 -17.25
C ASP A 254 -4.72 19.52 -17.51
N ARG A 255 -4.66 20.86 -17.45
CA ARG A 255 -3.41 21.62 -17.51
C ARG A 255 -2.44 21.21 -16.40
N ALA A 256 -2.96 21.02 -15.19
CA ALA A 256 -2.14 20.46 -14.12
C ALA A 256 -1.85 18.98 -14.42
N TYR A 257 -2.88 18.16 -14.64
CA TYR A 257 -2.66 16.71 -14.64
C TYR A 257 -1.88 16.18 -15.85
N LYS A 258 -1.94 16.84 -17.01
CA LYS A 258 -1.21 16.49 -18.22
C LYS A 258 -0.01 17.39 -18.51
N GLY A 259 -0.06 18.67 -18.11
CA GLY A 259 0.98 19.65 -18.44
C GLY A 259 2.30 19.50 -17.67
N TYR A 260 2.43 18.51 -16.79
CA TYR A 260 3.59 18.30 -15.95
C TYR A 260 4.09 16.86 -16.02
N ARG A 261 5.38 16.66 -15.77
CA ARG A 261 5.97 15.32 -15.64
C ARG A 261 5.62 14.64 -14.32
N TYR A 262 5.43 15.42 -13.24
CA TYR A 262 5.19 14.92 -11.89
C TYR A 262 4.03 15.65 -11.20
N GLY A 263 3.11 14.91 -10.58
CA GLY A 263 1.98 15.44 -9.83
C GLY A 263 2.02 15.08 -8.35
N ILE A 264 1.88 16.09 -7.49
CA ILE A 264 1.88 15.92 -6.03
C ILE A 264 0.46 15.61 -5.55
N ASN A 265 0.35 14.52 -4.80
CA ASN A 265 -0.83 14.11 -4.06
C ASN A 265 -0.62 14.28 -2.55
N MET A 266 -1.70 14.62 -1.84
CA MET A 266 -1.69 14.69 -0.38
C MET A 266 -2.90 13.97 0.21
N ASN A 267 -2.62 12.91 0.97
CA ASN A 267 -3.62 12.16 1.70
C ASN A 267 -3.78 12.70 3.12
N THR A 268 -5.05 12.86 3.53
CA THR A 268 -5.39 13.17 4.94
C THR A 268 -5.67 11.88 5.71
N ILE A 269 -6.24 10.88 5.03
CA ILE A 269 -6.50 9.55 5.59
C ILE A 269 -5.34 8.65 5.17
N LYS A 270 -4.49 8.30 6.13
CA LYS A 270 -3.27 7.50 5.91
C LYS A 270 -3.41 6.05 6.35
N GLN A 271 -4.26 5.83 7.37
CA GLN A 271 -4.40 4.55 8.07
C GLN A 271 -5.57 3.69 7.55
N SER A 272 -6.40 4.20 6.65
CA SER A 272 -7.41 3.37 5.97
C SER A 272 -6.73 2.40 5.02
N GLN A 273 -7.20 1.15 4.99
CA GLN A 273 -6.67 0.15 4.09
C GLN A 273 -6.94 0.45 2.61
N THR A 274 -7.91 1.31 2.29
CA THR A 274 -8.36 1.53 0.90
C THR A 274 -8.73 2.96 0.56
N MET A 275 -8.98 3.84 1.54
CA MET A 275 -9.34 5.24 1.29
C MET A 275 -8.11 6.12 1.10
N PHE A 276 -8.08 6.85 -0.02
CA PHE A 276 -7.10 7.89 -0.34
C PHE A 276 -7.65 8.82 -1.43
N ALA A 277 -6.91 9.89 -1.74
CA ALA A 277 -7.39 10.92 -2.66
C ALA A 277 -7.58 10.42 -4.10
N ARG A 278 -8.72 10.76 -4.72
CA ARG A 278 -9.05 10.45 -6.13
C ARG A 278 -7.99 10.90 -7.14
N ARG A 279 -7.21 11.94 -6.79
CA ARG A 279 -6.15 12.50 -7.64
C ARG A 279 -5.12 11.48 -8.10
N VAL A 280 -4.85 10.46 -7.27
CA VAL A 280 -3.89 9.39 -7.64
C VAL A 280 -4.35 8.69 -8.92
N TYR A 281 -5.63 8.33 -9.01
CA TYR A 281 -6.22 7.71 -10.21
C TYR A 281 -6.14 8.63 -11.42
N GLU A 282 -6.49 9.91 -11.23
CA GLU A 282 -6.58 10.91 -12.29
C GLU A 282 -5.21 11.26 -12.89
N LEU A 283 -4.17 11.38 -12.06
CA LEU A 283 -2.80 11.63 -12.50
C LEU A 283 -2.22 10.42 -13.25
N LEU A 284 -2.40 9.20 -12.73
CA LEU A 284 -1.94 7.98 -13.40
C LEU A 284 -2.66 7.77 -14.74
N ALA A 285 -3.98 8.00 -14.80
CA ALA A 285 -4.73 7.98 -16.06
C ALA A 285 -4.27 9.05 -17.06
N SER A 286 -3.82 10.20 -16.57
CA SER A 286 -3.19 11.27 -17.36
C SER A 286 -1.73 10.97 -17.72
N ASN A 287 -1.26 9.75 -17.41
CA ASN A 287 0.09 9.28 -17.64
C ASN A 287 1.15 10.16 -16.97
N THR A 288 0.90 10.57 -15.72
CA THR A 288 1.76 11.47 -14.93
C THR A 288 2.26 10.75 -13.70
N ILE A 289 3.56 10.88 -13.39
CA ILE A 289 4.14 10.25 -12.21
C ILE A 289 3.56 10.89 -10.94
N VAL A 290 3.07 10.06 -10.02
CA VAL A 290 2.47 10.51 -8.77
C VAL A 290 3.49 10.48 -7.64
N VAL A 291 3.60 11.61 -6.94
CA VAL A 291 4.39 11.75 -5.71
C VAL A 291 3.44 12.03 -4.55
N SER A 292 3.54 11.28 -3.46
CA SER A 292 2.57 11.36 -2.36
C SER A 292 3.21 11.19 -0.98
N ASN A 293 2.60 11.74 0.07
CA ASN A 293 2.84 11.25 1.43
C ASN A 293 2.36 9.80 1.58
N PHE A 294 2.78 9.11 2.64
CA PHE A 294 2.37 7.72 2.89
C PHE A 294 0.85 7.60 3.09
N SER A 295 0.27 6.58 2.47
CA SER A 295 -1.10 6.14 2.74
C SER A 295 -1.18 4.64 2.48
N ARG A 296 -1.73 3.88 3.44
CA ARG A 296 -1.91 2.43 3.31
C ARG A 296 -2.75 2.10 2.07
N GLY A 297 -3.86 2.81 1.86
CA GLY A 297 -4.71 2.59 0.68
C GLY A 297 -4.00 2.81 -0.65
N ALA A 298 -3.24 3.91 -0.77
CA ALA A 298 -2.51 4.20 -2.00
C ALA A 298 -1.41 3.15 -2.26
N ARG A 299 -0.68 2.77 -1.22
CA ARG A 299 0.34 1.71 -1.28
C ARG A 299 -0.28 0.35 -1.59
N LEU A 300 -1.46 0.02 -1.06
CA LEU A 300 -2.14 -1.25 -1.32
C LEU A 300 -2.56 -1.38 -2.79
N LEU A 301 -3.21 -0.37 -3.35
CA LEU A 301 -3.76 -0.42 -4.71
C LEU A 301 -2.72 -0.19 -5.82
N PHE A 302 -1.70 0.64 -5.56
CA PHE A 302 -0.75 1.05 -6.59
C PHE A 302 0.70 0.67 -6.30
N GLY A 303 1.02 0.23 -5.09
CA GLY A 303 2.38 -0.18 -4.75
C GLY A 303 3.40 0.89 -5.12
N GLU A 304 4.42 0.49 -5.89
CA GLU A 304 5.52 1.31 -6.39
C GLU A 304 5.26 1.96 -7.74
N LEU A 305 4.07 1.82 -8.31
CA LEU A 305 3.62 2.65 -9.44
C LEU A 305 3.47 4.13 -9.05
N ILE A 306 3.47 4.41 -7.74
CA ILE A 306 3.58 5.73 -7.15
C ILE A 306 4.84 5.84 -6.28
N VAL A 307 5.38 7.05 -6.18
CA VAL A 307 6.47 7.36 -5.27
C VAL A 307 5.86 7.94 -3.99
N SER A 308 5.85 7.15 -2.91
CA SER A 308 5.15 7.49 -1.67
C SER A 308 5.99 7.17 -0.44
N SER A 309 6.19 8.18 0.43
CA SER A 309 6.84 8.06 1.73
C SER A 309 6.57 9.31 2.58
N ASP A 310 6.64 9.18 3.90
CA ASP A 310 6.67 10.31 4.85
C ASP A 310 8.10 10.73 5.21
N ASN A 311 9.12 10.02 4.71
CA ASN A 311 10.53 10.32 4.93
C ASN A 311 11.09 11.09 3.71
N PRO A 312 11.61 12.32 3.89
CA PRO A 312 12.15 13.12 2.78
C PRO A 312 13.31 12.47 2.03
N SER A 313 14.24 11.80 2.73
CA SER A 313 15.40 11.16 2.10
C SER A 313 14.97 9.99 1.22
N GLN A 314 14.11 9.12 1.75
CA GLN A 314 13.55 8.00 0.98
C GLN A 314 12.79 8.48 -0.25
N LEU A 315 12.01 9.56 -0.12
CA LEU A 315 11.28 10.14 -1.25
C LEU A 315 12.26 10.69 -2.30
N THR A 316 13.31 11.40 -1.85
CA THR A 316 14.33 11.98 -2.73
C THR A 316 15.08 10.91 -3.51
N ASP A 317 15.54 9.86 -2.83
CA ASP A 317 16.33 8.79 -3.45
C ASP A 317 15.51 8.03 -4.50
N ARG A 318 14.26 7.66 -4.17
CA ARG A 318 13.36 7.02 -5.15
C ARG A 318 13.03 7.93 -6.34
N LEU A 319 12.97 9.24 -6.15
CA LEU A 319 12.71 10.18 -7.25
C LEU A 319 13.93 10.36 -8.16
N ARG A 320 15.15 10.35 -7.63
CA ARG A 320 16.38 10.45 -8.44
C ARG A 320 16.46 9.34 -9.48
N ASP A 321 16.16 8.10 -9.10
CA ASP A 321 16.15 6.94 -10.00
C ASP A 321 15.22 7.13 -11.22
N ILE A 322 14.18 7.95 -11.11
CA ILE A 322 13.20 8.22 -12.16
C ILE A 322 13.52 9.52 -12.91
N ILE A 323 13.99 10.54 -12.20
CA ILE A 323 14.28 11.86 -12.74
C ILE A 323 15.55 11.85 -13.59
N ASP A 324 16.56 11.07 -13.18
CA ASP A 324 17.86 11.02 -13.83
C ASP A 324 17.91 9.98 -14.96
N ASP A 325 16.87 9.14 -15.11
CA ASP A 325 16.73 8.13 -16.17
C ASP A 325 15.40 8.27 -16.95
N GLU A 326 15.49 8.82 -18.17
CA GLU A 326 14.34 9.01 -19.07
C GLU A 326 13.66 7.70 -19.48
N LEU A 327 14.39 6.58 -19.53
CA LEU A 327 13.82 5.28 -19.82
C LEU A 327 12.99 4.79 -18.63
N ALA A 328 13.50 4.92 -17.40
CA ALA A 328 12.77 4.58 -16.19
C ALA A 328 11.50 5.44 -16.05
N TYR A 329 11.60 6.75 -16.31
CA TYR A 329 10.44 7.66 -16.35
C TYR A 329 9.33 7.18 -17.28
N ARG A 330 9.65 6.90 -18.55
CA ARG A 330 8.68 6.48 -19.56
C ARG A 330 8.05 5.12 -19.25
N LYS A 331 8.85 4.16 -18.74
CA LYS A 331 8.33 2.84 -18.35
C LYS A 331 7.42 2.92 -17.12
N LEU A 332 7.81 3.66 -16.08
CA LEU A 332 7.01 3.75 -14.85
C LEU A 332 5.65 4.40 -15.09
N ARG A 333 5.58 5.48 -15.88
CA ARG A 333 4.31 6.13 -16.22
C ARG A 333 3.38 5.21 -17.03
N LEU A 334 3.93 4.39 -17.94
CA LEU A 334 3.17 3.38 -18.68
C LEU A 334 2.57 2.33 -17.74
N LEU A 335 3.33 1.81 -16.77
CA LEU A 335 2.80 0.84 -15.80
C LEU A 335 1.63 1.42 -14.98
N GLY A 336 1.78 2.67 -14.53
CA GLY A 336 0.72 3.39 -13.83
C GLY A 336 -0.55 3.60 -14.66
N LEU A 337 -0.37 4.02 -15.92
CA LEU A 337 -1.45 4.16 -16.90
C LEU A 337 -2.17 2.83 -17.12
N ARG A 338 -1.41 1.75 -17.38
CA ARG A 338 -1.95 0.40 -17.61
C ARG A 338 -2.79 -0.07 -16.44
N LYS A 339 -2.30 0.11 -15.20
CA LYS A 339 -3.02 -0.24 -13.97
C LYS A 339 -4.38 0.46 -13.88
N VAL A 340 -4.42 1.77 -14.12
CA VAL A 340 -5.68 2.53 -14.03
C VAL A 340 -6.65 2.18 -15.16
N MET A 341 -6.17 2.12 -16.41
CA MET A 341 -7.04 1.81 -17.55
C MET A 341 -7.56 0.37 -17.53
N SER A 342 -6.84 -0.57 -16.90
CA SER A 342 -7.28 -1.97 -16.78
C SER A 342 -8.24 -2.22 -15.62
N GLU A 343 -8.18 -1.43 -14.54
CA GLU A 343 -8.89 -1.79 -13.29
C GLU A 343 -9.64 -0.63 -12.60
N HIS A 344 -9.32 0.63 -12.91
CA HIS A 344 -9.80 1.78 -12.13
C HIS A 344 -10.43 2.92 -12.96
N THR A 345 -11.28 2.57 -13.92
CA THR A 345 -12.15 3.53 -14.64
C THR A 345 -13.56 3.57 -14.04
N TYR A 346 -14.29 4.67 -14.26
CA TYR A 346 -15.70 4.75 -13.83
C TYR A 346 -16.61 3.77 -14.59
N ALA A 347 -16.26 3.39 -15.82
CA ALA A 347 -16.89 2.26 -16.52
C ALA A 347 -16.80 0.96 -15.70
N HIS A 348 -15.63 0.67 -15.10
CA HIS A 348 -15.47 -0.50 -14.23
C HIS A 348 -16.33 -0.41 -12.98
N ARG A 349 -16.41 0.78 -12.37
CA ARG A 349 -17.26 1.02 -11.18
C ARG A 349 -18.73 0.84 -11.49
N PHE A 350 -19.18 1.36 -12.63
CA PHE A 350 -20.57 1.22 -13.07
C PHE A 350 -20.91 -0.24 -13.41
N ALA A 351 -20.03 -0.95 -14.12
CA ALA A 351 -20.18 -2.38 -14.39
C ALA A 351 -20.23 -3.22 -13.09
N TYR A 352 -19.41 -2.88 -12.10
CA TYR A 352 -19.43 -3.53 -10.79
C TYR A 352 -20.74 -3.25 -10.02
N ILE A 353 -21.18 -1.99 -9.98
CA ILE A 353 -22.50 -1.61 -9.40
C ILE A 353 -23.61 -2.43 -10.05
N ARG A 354 -23.66 -2.46 -11.39
CA ARG A 354 -24.65 -3.22 -12.14
C ARG A 354 -24.63 -4.70 -11.79
N ALA A 355 -23.44 -5.31 -11.72
CA ALA A 355 -23.29 -6.71 -11.35
C ALA A 355 -23.87 -7.00 -9.95
N LYS A 356 -23.63 -6.12 -8.96
CA LYS A 356 -24.15 -6.30 -7.60
C LYS A 356 -25.65 -6.06 -7.48
N VAL A 357 -26.19 -5.06 -8.17
CA VAL A 357 -27.63 -4.77 -8.16
C VAL A 357 -28.42 -5.88 -8.86
N THR A 358 -27.88 -6.48 -9.93
CA THR A 358 -28.57 -7.52 -10.72
C THR A 358 -28.25 -8.96 -10.27
N GLY A 359 -27.31 -9.15 -9.35
CA GLY A 359 -26.82 -10.47 -8.94
C GLY A 359 -26.01 -11.21 -10.00
N GLN A 360 -25.50 -10.50 -11.03
CA GLN A 360 -24.64 -11.08 -12.06
C GLN A 360 -23.18 -11.15 -11.61
N ALA A 361 -22.40 -12.02 -12.26
CA ALA A 361 -20.95 -11.98 -12.14
C ALA A 361 -20.42 -10.67 -12.71
N PHE A 362 -19.48 -10.04 -12.01
CA PHE A 362 -18.79 -8.86 -12.51
C PHE A 362 -17.90 -9.25 -13.70
N GLN A 363 -18.24 -8.74 -14.89
CA GLN A 363 -17.51 -8.95 -16.13
C GLN A 363 -17.34 -7.61 -16.85
N LEU A 364 -16.15 -7.40 -17.39
CA LEU A 364 -15.85 -6.26 -18.24
C LEU A 364 -16.00 -6.66 -19.70
N TYR A 365 -16.40 -5.71 -20.54
CA TYR A 365 -16.44 -5.91 -21.97
C TYR A 365 -15.01 -5.89 -22.53
N GLU A 366 -14.62 -6.96 -23.19
CA GLU A 366 -13.32 -7.11 -23.84
C GLU A 366 -13.52 -7.32 -25.35
N PRO A 367 -13.09 -6.40 -26.22
CA PRO A 367 -13.22 -6.58 -27.66
C PRO A 367 -12.38 -7.77 -28.14
N VAL A 368 -12.91 -8.51 -29.12
CA VAL A 368 -12.14 -9.59 -29.76
C VAL A 368 -10.99 -8.99 -30.57
N ILE A 369 -9.77 -9.50 -30.40
CA ILE A 369 -8.65 -9.19 -31.29
C ILE A 369 -8.47 -10.33 -32.30
N VAL A 370 -8.30 -10.00 -33.58
CA VAL A 370 -7.84 -10.94 -34.60
C VAL A 370 -6.49 -10.52 -35.14
N LEU A 371 -5.51 -11.42 -35.04
CA LEU A 371 -4.16 -11.21 -35.53
C LEU A 371 -3.94 -12.03 -36.79
N LEU A 372 -3.53 -11.37 -37.86
CA LEU A 372 -3.13 -12.02 -39.11
C LEU A 372 -1.62 -12.22 -39.13
N ALA A 373 -1.15 -13.39 -39.55
CA ALA A 373 0.27 -13.64 -39.71
C ALA A 373 0.55 -14.38 -41.01
N GLN A 374 1.29 -13.74 -41.91
CA GLN A 374 1.80 -14.41 -43.10
C GLN A 374 2.98 -15.31 -42.72
N VAL A 375 2.88 -16.59 -43.05
CA VAL A 375 3.86 -17.61 -42.68
C VAL A 375 4.28 -18.40 -43.91
N ARG A 376 5.59 -18.65 -44.04
CA ARG A 376 6.18 -19.35 -45.19
C ARG A 376 6.91 -20.64 -44.81
N SER A 377 7.10 -20.87 -43.52
CA SER A 377 7.90 -21.98 -42.98
C SER A 377 7.36 -22.46 -41.64
N GLU A 378 7.77 -23.66 -41.21
CA GLU A 378 7.53 -24.16 -39.85
C GLU A 378 8.12 -23.24 -38.77
N GLN A 379 9.26 -22.60 -39.07
CA GLN A 379 9.90 -21.65 -38.16
C GLN A 379 9.06 -20.38 -38.00
N ASP A 380 8.48 -19.85 -39.08
CA ASP A 380 7.58 -18.69 -39.03
C ASP A 380 6.37 -19.00 -38.15
N VAL A 381 5.78 -20.19 -38.32
CA VAL A 381 4.65 -20.67 -37.50
C VAL A 381 5.05 -20.74 -36.03
N ALA A 382 6.22 -21.31 -35.71
CA ALA A 382 6.71 -21.42 -34.34
C ALA A 382 6.90 -20.04 -33.68
N GLN A 383 7.57 -19.11 -34.37
CA GLN A 383 7.82 -17.74 -33.89
C GLN A 383 6.52 -16.99 -33.61
N VAL A 384 5.57 -17.04 -34.55
CA VAL A 384 4.27 -16.36 -34.40
C VAL A 384 3.45 -16.97 -33.26
N LYS A 385 3.42 -18.31 -33.15
CA LYS A 385 2.70 -18.99 -32.05
C LYS A 385 3.31 -18.65 -30.69
N GLU A 386 4.63 -18.55 -30.60
CA GLU A 386 5.30 -18.13 -29.37
C GLU A 386 4.92 -16.68 -29.00
N ALA A 387 4.99 -15.76 -29.98
CA ALA A 387 4.58 -14.36 -29.78
C ALA A 387 3.11 -14.24 -29.36
N TYR A 388 2.21 -15.03 -29.96
CA TYR A 388 0.79 -15.12 -29.62
C TYR A 388 0.56 -15.66 -28.20
N ALA A 389 1.22 -16.76 -27.84
CA ALA A 389 1.10 -17.39 -26.53
C ALA A 389 1.61 -16.48 -25.40
N ARG A 390 2.62 -15.63 -25.69
CA ARG A 390 3.17 -14.68 -24.72
C ARG A 390 2.19 -13.57 -24.30
N GLN A 391 1.20 -13.22 -25.13
CA GLN A 391 0.31 -12.09 -24.84
C GLN A 391 -0.61 -12.37 -23.64
N THR A 392 -0.70 -11.43 -22.70
CA THR A 392 -1.57 -11.55 -21.51
C THR A 392 -3.05 -11.35 -21.81
N TYR A 393 -3.37 -10.61 -22.88
CA TYR A 393 -4.76 -10.40 -23.31
C TYR A 393 -5.42 -11.71 -23.73
N ALA A 394 -6.58 -12.03 -23.15
CA ALA A 394 -7.22 -13.33 -23.32
C ALA A 394 -8.09 -13.44 -24.57
N ASN A 395 -8.89 -12.41 -24.90
CA ASN A 395 -9.87 -12.45 -25.99
C ASN A 395 -9.24 -12.16 -27.37
N LYS A 396 -8.35 -13.05 -27.80
CA LYS A 396 -7.58 -12.94 -29.06
C LYS A 396 -7.72 -14.20 -29.91
N LYS A 397 -7.55 -14.06 -31.22
CA LYS A 397 -7.53 -15.14 -32.22
C LYS A 397 -6.37 -14.94 -33.18
N LEU A 398 -5.77 -16.03 -33.63
CA LEU A 398 -4.63 -16.01 -34.57
C LEU A 398 -5.00 -16.68 -35.89
N TYR A 399 -4.84 -15.96 -36.99
CA TYR A 399 -5.11 -16.45 -38.34
C TYR A 399 -3.77 -16.53 -39.08
N LEU A 400 -3.28 -17.76 -39.29
CA LEU A 400 -2.09 -18.05 -40.07
C LEU A 400 -2.45 -18.08 -41.55
N ILE A 401 -1.74 -17.30 -42.35
CA ILE A 401 -1.99 -17.14 -43.78
C ILE A 401 -0.80 -17.71 -44.57
N GLY A 402 -1.03 -18.78 -45.32
CA GLY A 402 -0.02 -19.41 -46.16
C GLY A 402 -0.40 -20.83 -46.58
N ASP A 403 0.24 -21.33 -47.63
CA ASP A 403 0.09 -22.73 -48.06
C ASP A 403 0.98 -23.65 -47.21
N LEU A 404 0.43 -24.10 -46.09
CA LEU A 404 1.12 -24.94 -45.10
C LEU A 404 1.00 -26.46 -45.38
N GLY A 405 0.43 -26.87 -46.52
CA GLY A 405 0.33 -28.29 -46.91
C GLY A 405 -0.27 -29.22 -45.84
N HIS A 406 0.37 -30.39 -45.61
CA HIS A 406 -0.01 -31.38 -44.59
C HIS A 406 0.66 -31.15 -43.22
N MET A 407 1.16 -29.94 -42.95
CA MET A 407 1.79 -29.65 -41.66
C MET A 407 0.84 -30.00 -40.52
N SER A 408 1.32 -30.82 -39.57
CA SER A 408 0.57 -31.26 -38.40
C SER A 408 0.41 -30.09 -37.43
N LEU A 409 -0.54 -29.21 -37.74
CA LEU A 409 -0.97 -28.16 -36.83
C LEU A 409 -1.76 -28.84 -35.71
N THR A 410 -1.20 -28.83 -34.50
CA THR A 410 -1.97 -29.16 -33.30
C THR A 410 -3.23 -28.30 -33.27
N HIS A 411 -4.39 -28.90 -33.00
CA HIS A 411 -5.65 -28.16 -32.86
C HIS A 411 -5.57 -27.27 -31.61
N ASP A 412 -5.11 -26.03 -31.78
CA ASP A 412 -5.30 -24.97 -30.81
C ASP A 412 -6.64 -24.28 -31.11
N GLN A 413 -7.52 -24.16 -30.11
CA GLN A 413 -8.91 -23.70 -30.29
C GLN A 413 -9.04 -22.31 -30.95
N ASP A 414 -8.05 -21.43 -30.77
CA ASP A 414 -8.07 -20.05 -31.26
C ASP A 414 -7.06 -19.76 -32.38
N VAL A 415 -6.44 -20.80 -32.95
CA VAL A 415 -5.51 -20.67 -34.08
C VAL A 415 -6.14 -21.29 -35.33
N PHE A 416 -6.30 -20.46 -36.35
CA PHE A 416 -6.95 -20.82 -37.61
C PHE A 416 -5.97 -20.69 -38.76
N VAL A 417 -6.11 -21.53 -39.78
CA VAL A 417 -5.21 -21.54 -40.93
C VAL A 417 -6.00 -21.37 -42.23
N TYR A 418 -5.54 -20.42 -43.04
CA TYR A 418 -6.13 -20.08 -44.33
C TYR A 418 -5.03 -20.04 -45.40
N ARG A 419 -5.39 -20.37 -46.64
CA ARG A 419 -4.41 -20.39 -47.74
C ARG A 419 -4.07 -18.98 -48.21
N SER A 420 -5.03 -18.07 -48.15
CA SER A 420 -4.85 -16.66 -48.54
C SER A 420 -5.63 -15.70 -47.63
N LEU A 421 -5.39 -14.39 -47.78
CA LEU A 421 -6.11 -13.34 -47.05
C LEU A 421 -7.60 -13.30 -47.44
N GLU A 422 -7.92 -13.61 -48.70
CA GLU A 422 -9.29 -13.66 -49.20
C GLU A 422 -10.09 -14.78 -48.54
N ASP A 423 -9.48 -15.95 -48.31
CA ASP A 423 -10.12 -17.07 -47.60
C ASP A 423 -10.48 -16.68 -46.16
N ALA A 424 -9.58 -15.95 -45.49
CA ALA A 424 -9.82 -15.43 -44.15
C ALA A 424 -10.93 -14.36 -44.12
N ALA A 425 -11.09 -13.57 -45.19
CA ALA A 425 -12.04 -12.47 -45.26
C ALA A 425 -13.49 -12.88 -45.04
N LEU A 426 -13.88 -14.07 -45.50
CA LEU A 426 -15.23 -14.61 -45.30
C LEU A 426 -15.56 -14.82 -43.82
N GLN A 427 -14.59 -15.31 -43.03
CA GLN A 427 -14.78 -15.54 -41.59
C GLN A 427 -14.78 -14.23 -40.80
N LEU A 428 -13.96 -13.27 -41.22
CA LEU A 428 -13.88 -11.94 -40.62
C LEU A 428 -15.14 -11.10 -40.86
N ALA A 429 -15.85 -11.32 -41.98
CA ALA A 429 -17.12 -10.65 -42.26
C ALA A 429 -18.22 -10.96 -41.22
N ALA A 430 -18.15 -12.12 -40.56
CA ALA A 430 -19.11 -12.53 -39.53
C ALA A 430 -18.81 -11.97 -38.14
N LEU A 431 -17.67 -11.31 -37.93
CA LEU A 431 -17.27 -10.80 -36.62
C LEU A 431 -17.94 -9.47 -36.26
N PRO A 432 -18.08 -9.16 -34.94
CA PRO A 432 -18.63 -7.90 -34.46
C PRO A 432 -17.90 -6.68 -35.04
N PRO A 433 -18.58 -5.55 -35.34
CA PRO A 433 -17.97 -4.36 -35.92
C PRO A 433 -16.84 -3.73 -35.10
N ASP A 434 -16.87 -3.90 -33.78
CA ASP A 434 -15.89 -3.36 -32.84
C ASP A 434 -14.70 -4.31 -32.57
N THR A 435 -14.65 -5.44 -33.28
CA THR A 435 -13.47 -6.31 -33.35
C THR A 435 -12.23 -5.49 -33.75
N LEU A 436 -11.11 -5.75 -33.08
CA LEU A 436 -9.83 -5.14 -33.39
C LEU A 436 -8.98 -6.07 -34.24
N MET A 437 -8.31 -5.53 -35.25
CA MET A 437 -7.54 -6.30 -36.22
C MET A 437 -6.12 -5.77 -36.32
N GLY A 438 -5.12 -6.67 -36.31
CA GLY A 438 -3.72 -6.33 -36.53
C GLY A 438 -2.94 -7.52 -37.06
N ALA A 439 -1.61 -7.43 -37.03
CA ALA A 439 -0.74 -8.51 -37.50
C ALA A 439 0.34 -8.90 -36.50
N LEU A 440 0.74 -10.17 -36.56
CA LEU A 440 2.00 -10.66 -36.02
C LEU A 440 2.94 -11.03 -37.17
N HIS A 441 4.20 -10.61 -37.06
CA HIS A 441 5.22 -10.92 -38.04
C HIS A 441 6.29 -11.85 -37.44
N PRO A 442 6.74 -12.90 -38.16
CA PRO A 442 7.68 -13.90 -37.62
C PRO A 442 9.06 -13.33 -37.25
N ASP A 443 9.49 -12.23 -37.89
CA ASP A 443 10.77 -11.58 -37.58
C ASP A 443 10.71 -10.65 -36.36
N ASP A 444 9.52 -10.29 -35.87
CA ASP A 444 9.36 -9.33 -34.77
C ASP A 444 9.33 -9.99 -33.40
N TRP A 445 9.69 -9.21 -32.38
CA TRP A 445 9.47 -9.59 -31.00
C TRP A 445 8.33 -8.78 -30.40
N TYR A 446 7.35 -9.48 -29.83
CA TYR A 446 6.19 -8.92 -29.14
C TYR A 446 6.27 -9.26 -27.65
N GLY A 447 6.29 -8.26 -26.79
CA GLY A 447 6.23 -8.42 -25.33
C GLY A 447 4.87 -8.95 -24.88
N ASP A 448 4.77 -9.38 -23.63
CA ASP A 448 3.56 -9.96 -23.04
C ASP A 448 2.39 -8.96 -22.95
N GLN A 449 2.69 -7.68 -22.75
CA GLN A 449 1.68 -6.61 -22.65
C GLN A 449 1.40 -5.90 -23.98
N TYR A 450 1.98 -6.33 -25.10
CA TYR A 450 1.84 -5.65 -26.40
C TYR A 450 0.37 -5.44 -26.79
N LEU A 451 -0.44 -6.50 -26.80
CA LEU A 451 -1.85 -6.38 -27.15
C LEU A 451 -2.66 -5.62 -26.09
N THR A 452 -2.34 -5.82 -24.81
CA THR A 452 -3.02 -5.15 -23.70
C THR A 452 -2.87 -3.63 -23.83
N ASP A 453 -1.65 -3.14 -24.07
CA ASP A 453 -1.37 -1.71 -24.24
C ASP A 453 -2.14 -1.11 -25.43
N LEU A 454 -2.21 -1.84 -26.55
CA LEU A 454 -2.99 -1.40 -27.71
C LEU A 454 -4.50 -1.35 -27.38
N VAL A 455 -5.08 -2.43 -26.86
CA VAL A 455 -6.53 -2.48 -26.59
C VAL A 455 -6.96 -1.42 -25.59
N LEU A 456 -6.15 -1.15 -24.56
CA LEU A 456 -6.48 -0.14 -23.56
C LEU A 456 -6.65 1.27 -24.17
N ALA A 457 -6.11 1.55 -25.35
CA ALA A 457 -6.39 2.80 -26.06
C ALA A 457 -7.88 2.99 -26.38
N SER A 458 -8.63 1.90 -26.55
CA SER A 458 -10.10 1.94 -26.73
C SER A 458 -10.85 2.44 -25.48
N THR A 459 -10.21 2.47 -24.31
CA THR A 459 -10.82 3.00 -23.08
C THR A 459 -10.86 4.53 -23.06
N TYR A 460 -9.88 5.18 -23.70
CA TYR A 460 -9.71 6.65 -23.66
C TYR A 460 -9.73 7.35 -25.03
N SER A 461 -9.72 6.62 -26.14
CA SER A 461 -9.80 7.18 -27.50
C SER A 461 -10.91 6.54 -28.33
N GLN A 462 -11.51 7.36 -29.20
CA GLN A 462 -12.43 6.91 -30.26
C GLN A 462 -11.73 6.69 -31.62
N SER A 463 -10.41 6.92 -31.71
CA SER A 463 -9.63 6.69 -32.93
C SER A 463 -9.89 5.31 -33.52
N VAL A 464 -9.89 5.24 -34.86
CA VAL A 464 -10.21 4.01 -35.59
C VAL A 464 -9.07 3.00 -35.60
N ALA A 465 -7.84 3.47 -35.37
CA ALA A 465 -6.67 2.63 -35.17
C ALA A 465 -5.70 3.26 -34.19
N PHE A 466 -4.91 2.41 -33.54
CA PHE A 466 -3.93 2.82 -32.56
C PHE A 466 -2.71 1.88 -32.61
N GLY A 467 -1.51 2.44 -32.47
CA GLY A 467 -0.29 1.68 -32.67
C GLY A 467 1.00 2.39 -32.30
N LYS A 468 2.10 1.64 -32.34
CA LYS A 468 3.42 2.11 -31.92
C LYS A 468 4.14 2.79 -33.08
N SER A 469 3.91 4.10 -33.23
CA SER A 469 4.53 4.92 -34.29
C SER A 469 6.04 5.00 -34.11
N VAL A 470 6.47 5.36 -32.90
CA VAL A 470 7.84 5.21 -32.40
C VAL A 470 7.97 3.83 -31.77
N ARG A 471 9.02 3.10 -32.12
CA ARG A 471 9.23 1.72 -31.66
C ARG A 471 10.69 1.31 -31.70
N TYR A 472 11.04 0.26 -30.97
CA TYR A 472 12.38 -0.30 -31.03
C TYR A 472 12.57 -1.11 -32.32
N VAL A 473 13.76 -1.02 -32.91
CA VAL A 473 14.16 -1.72 -34.13
C VAL A 473 15.49 -2.41 -33.90
N ALA A 474 15.57 -3.68 -34.27
CA ALA A 474 16.78 -4.48 -34.19
C ALA A 474 17.55 -4.41 -35.52
N GLN A 475 18.83 -4.04 -35.45
CA GLN A 475 19.75 -4.08 -36.60
C GLN A 475 21.09 -4.63 -36.11
N GLU A 476 21.58 -5.69 -36.76
CA GLU A 476 22.87 -6.33 -36.42
C GLU A 476 22.98 -6.76 -34.93
N GLY A 477 21.85 -7.14 -34.31
CA GLY A 477 21.77 -7.54 -32.90
C GLY A 477 21.76 -6.37 -31.90
N GLN A 478 21.82 -5.12 -32.37
CA GLN A 478 21.63 -3.92 -31.56
C GLN A 478 20.20 -3.41 -31.67
N VAL A 479 19.70 -2.84 -30.57
CA VAL A 479 18.34 -2.27 -30.49
C VAL A 479 18.44 -0.76 -30.43
N SER A 480 17.74 -0.06 -31.33
CA SER A 480 17.64 1.40 -31.33
C SER A 480 16.17 1.84 -31.45
N LEU A 481 15.87 3.05 -30.99
CA LEU A 481 14.54 3.62 -31.08
C LEU A 481 14.36 4.31 -32.44
N SER A 482 13.29 3.97 -33.17
CA SER A 482 12.98 4.58 -34.47
C SER A 482 12.62 6.06 -34.32
N THR A 483 12.91 6.87 -35.34
CA THR A 483 12.39 8.24 -35.44
C THR A 483 10.92 8.24 -35.86
N GLY A 484 10.06 8.96 -35.15
CA GLY A 484 8.63 9.04 -35.44
C GLY A 484 7.94 10.17 -34.68
N GLN A 485 6.61 10.29 -34.85
CA GLN A 485 5.79 11.23 -34.07
C GLN A 485 5.68 10.75 -32.62
N SER A 486 5.74 11.71 -31.68
CA SER A 486 5.72 11.44 -30.24
C SER A 486 4.51 10.57 -29.84
N PRO A 487 4.65 9.65 -28.87
CA PRO A 487 3.53 8.88 -28.32
C PRO A 487 2.34 9.76 -27.94
N TYR A 488 1.14 9.17 -28.02
CA TYR A 488 -0.14 9.77 -27.63
C TYR A 488 -0.55 11.03 -28.40
N HIS A 489 -0.13 11.12 -29.66
CA HIS A 489 -0.55 12.13 -30.63
C HIS A 489 -1.28 11.49 -31.82
N ALA A 490 -2.11 12.26 -32.51
CA ALA A 490 -2.71 11.84 -33.77
C ALA A 490 -1.62 11.62 -34.83
N VAL A 491 -1.79 10.56 -35.63
CA VAL A 491 -0.85 10.18 -36.69
C VAL A 491 -1.58 9.81 -37.98
N ASP A 492 -0.93 10.03 -39.11
CA ASP A 492 -1.50 9.73 -40.44
C ASP A 492 -1.14 8.34 -40.95
N ARG A 493 -0.21 7.64 -40.26
CA ARG A 493 0.32 6.36 -40.70
C ARG A 493 0.74 5.48 -39.53
N LEU A 494 0.34 4.21 -39.56
CA LEU A 494 0.78 3.18 -38.61
C LEU A 494 1.23 1.91 -39.34
N SER A 495 2.25 1.23 -38.82
CA SER A 495 2.64 -0.10 -39.32
C SER A 495 1.61 -1.14 -38.87
N VAL A 496 1.12 -1.96 -39.80
CA VAL A 496 0.18 -3.06 -39.48
C VAL A 496 0.78 -4.07 -38.50
N ARG A 497 2.11 -4.22 -38.52
CA ARG A 497 2.86 -5.10 -37.61
C ARG A 497 2.91 -4.59 -36.16
N ALA A 498 2.55 -3.32 -35.94
CA ALA A 498 2.70 -2.61 -34.66
C ALA A 498 1.41 -1.86 -34.25
N ALA A 499 0.24 -2.24 -34.78
CA ALA A 499 -1.01 -1.51 -34.57
C ALA A 499 -2.24 -2.42 -34.61
N LEU A 500 -3.35 -1.94 -34.03
CA LEU A 500 -4.69 -2.50 -34.16
C LEU A 500 -5.63 -1.47 -34.79
N ALA A 501 -6.54 -1.93 -35.65
CA ALA A 501 -7.58 -1.12 -36.27
C ALA A 501 -8.97 -1.74 -36.05
N ARG A 502 -9.99 -0.90 -35.89
CA ARG A 502 -11.38 -1.33 -35.74
C ARG A 502 -11.89 -1.90 -37.05
N LEU A 503 -12.52 -3.07 -36.99
CA LEU A 503 -13.05 -3.76 -38.15
C LEU A 503 -14.12 -2.94 -38.89
N SER A 504 -14.92 -2.15 -38.16
CA SER A 504 -15.89 -1.21 -38.74
C SER A 504 -15.22 -0.23 -39.72
N ALA A 505 -14.13 0.42 -39.31
CA ALA A 505 -13.41 1.38 -40.15
C ALA A 505 -12.72 0.69 -41.34
N LEU A 506 -12.17 -0.51 -41.13
CA LEU A 506 -11.58 -1.32 -42.18
C LEU A 506 -12.60 -1.74 -43.26
N ARG A 507 -13.87 -1.96 -42.89
CA ARG A 507 -14.96 -2.30 -43.81
C ARG A 507 -15.41 -1.13 -44.69
N GLU A 508 -15.13 0.10 -44.28
CA GLU A 508 -15.47 1.32 -45.03
C GLU A 508 -14.42 1.68 -46.10
N LEU A 509 -13.29 0.96 -46.14
CA LEU A 509 -12.24 1.19 -47.13
C LEU A 509 -12.69 0.81 -48.55
N PRO A 510 -12.49 1.69 -49.57
CA PRO A 510 -12.90 1.42 -50.95
C PRO A 510 -12.27 0.17 -51.57
N ASP A 511 -10.99 -0.06 -51.29
CA ASP A 511 -10.22 -1.20 -51.81
C ASP A 511 -10.26 -2.42 -50.87
N GLY A 512 -11.06 -2.35 -49.80
CA GLY A 512 -11.12 -3.35 -48.74
C GLY A 512 -9.88 -3.34 -47.82
N TRP A 513 -9.95 -4.10 -46.74
CA TRP A 513 -8.90 -4.13 -45.71
C TRP A 513 -7.66 -4.94 -46.11
N VAL A 514 -7.78 -5.84 -47.10
CA VAL A 514 -6.68 -6.70 -47.58
C VAL A 514 -5.49 -5.85 -48.05
N ALA A 515 -5.76 -4.75 -48.76
CA ALA A 515 -4.73 -3.84 -49.25
C ALA A 515 -3.84 -3.26 -48.13
N CYS A 516 -4.39 -2.97 -46.94
CA CYS A 516 -3.59 -2.48 -45.82
C CYS A 516 -2.55 -3.52 -45.36
N PHE A 517 -2.93 -4.79 -45.31
CA PHE A 517 -2.04 -5.87 -44.88
C PHE A 517 -1.00 -6.22 -45.95
N GLU A 518 -1.36 -6.15 -47.23
CA GLU A 518 -0.40 -6.30 -48.34
C GLU A 518 0.63 -5.17 -48.38
N GLN A 519 0.20 -3.93 -48.14
CA GLN A 519 1.08 -2.76 -48.09
C GLN A 519 1.83 -2.63 -46.74
N GLY A 520 1.44 -3.40 -45.72
CA GLY A 520 2.00 -3.38 -44.38
C GLY A 520 1.72 -2.10 -43.57
N VAL A 521 0.70 -1.32 -43.96
CA VAL A 521 0.42 0.00 -43.38
C VAL A 521 -1.07 0.28 -43.24
N PHE A 522 -1.46 0.88 -42.11
CA PHE A 522 -2.74 1.55 -41.96
C PHE A 522 -2.61 3.03 -42.30
N VAL A 523 -3.47 3.49 -43.20
CA VAL A 523 -3.68 4.90 -43.56
C VAL A 523 -5.20 5.15 -43.43
N LEU A 524 -5.63 5.37 -42.19
CA LEU A 524 -7.04 5.56 -41.83
C LEU A 524 -7.22 6.97 -41.26
N PRO A 525 -8.43 7.56 -41.34
CA PRO A 525 -8.71 8.82 -40.65
C PRO A 525 -8.65 8.62 -39.13
N ASP A 526 -8.10 9.60 -38.40
CA ASP A 526 -8.06 9.58 -36.92
C ASP A 526 -7.41 8.31 -36.34
N MET A 527 -6.08 8.24 -36.43
CA MET A 527 -5.28 7.22 -35.76
C MET A 527 -4.44 7.81 -34.63
N LEU A 528 -4.15 7.00 -33.62
CA LEU A 528 -3.41 7.42 -32.43
C LEU A 528 -2.07 6.67 -32.29
N ALA A 529 -0.97 7.41 -32.12
CA ALA A 529 0.29 6.82 -31.67
C ALA A 529 0.24 6.46 -30.19
N LEU A 530 0.84 5.35 -29.82
CA LEU A 530 0.99 4.89 -28.43
C LEU A 530 2.48 4.82 -28.04
N ASP A 531 2.76 4.29 -26.85
CA ASP A 531 4.11 4.07 -26.34
C ASP A 531 4.92 3.10 -27.22
N GLU A 532 6.22 3.14 -27.03
CA GLU A 532 7.23 2.40 -27.80
C GLU A 532 7.60 1.01 -27.25
N PHE A 533 7.08 0.62 -26.07
CA PHE A 533 7.50 -0.59 -25.36
C PHE A 533 6.76 -1.84 -25.82
N ASN A 534 7.17 -3.00 -25.32
CA ASN A 534 6.61 -4.32 -25.63
C ASN A 534 6.61 -4.69 -27.12
N TYR A 535 7.42 -4.04 -27.95
CA TYR A 535 7.58 -4.40 -29.36
C TYR A 535 8.98 -4.04 -29.86
N ILE A 536 9.60 -4.96 -30.58
CA ILE A 536 10.88 -4.74 -31.28
C ILE A 536 10.74 -5.27 -32.70
N GLU A 537 10.82 -4.37 -33.67
CA GLU A 537 10.87 -4.72 -35.09
C GLU A 537 12.16 -5.50 -35.40
N ALA A 538 12.06 -6.61 -36.13
CA ALA A 538 13.15 -7.54 -36.41
C ALA A 538 13.79 -8.17 -35.14
N GLY A 539 13.08 -8.16 -34.01
CA GLY A 539 13.60 -8.57 -32.71
C GLY A 539 13.49 -10.06 -32.33
N ALA A 540 12.89 -10.91 -33.18
CA ALA A 540 12.55 -12.30 -32.84
C ALA A 540 13.71 -13.11 -32.26
N ASN A 541 14.92 -12.92 -32.80
CA ASN A 541 16.12 -13.68 -32.42
C ASN A 541 17.03 -12.96 -31.41
N LEU A 542 16.57 -11.86 -30.80
CA LEU A 542 17.36 -11.14 -29.78
C LEU A 542 17.47 -11.92 -28.46
N SER A 543 18.60 -11.74 -27.77
CA SER A 543 18.75 -12.22 -26.39
C SER A 543 17.91 -11.38 -25.42
N GLU A 544 17.58 -11.93 -24.25
CA GLU A 544 16.84 -11.20 -23.19
C GLU A 544 17.53 -9.88 -22.82
N LYS A 545 18.86 -9.89 -22.68
CA LYS A 545 19.65 -8.70 -22.39
C LYS A 545 19.48 -7.60 -23.45
N ALA A 546 19.39 -7.97 -24.73
CA ALA A 546 19.18 -7.01 -25.80
C ALA A 546 17.75 -6.44 -25.81
N ARG A 547 16.77 -7.19 -25.29
CA ARG A 547 15.36 -6.77 -25.19
C ARG A 547 15.07 -5.84 -24.00
N ALA A 548 15.98 -5.78 -23.02
CA ALA A 548 15.77 -5.07 -21.75
C ALA A 548 15.30 -3.60 -21.90
N GLN A 549 15.68 -2.90 -22.98
CA GLN A 549 15.26 -1.52 -23.21
C GLN A 549 13.78 -1.41 -23.62
N ALA A 550 13.23 -2.42 -24.30
CA ALA A 550 11.87 -2.41 -24.82
C ALA A 550 10.85 -3.09 -23.89
N VAL A 551 11.27 -3.90 -22.93
CA VAL A 551 10.37 -4.54 -21.96
C VAL A 551 9.99 -3.60 -20.82
N ASP A 552 8.94 -3.93 -20.08
CA ASP A 552 8.51 -3.16 -18.91
C ASP A 552 9.61 -3.00 -17.84
N LEU A 553 9.46 -1.99 -16.97
CA LEU A 553 10.31 -1.84 -15.79
C LEU A 553 9.96 -2.96 -14.79
N PRO A 554 10.94 -3.73 -14.28
CA PRO A 554 10.66 -4.75 -13.27
C PRO A 554 10.26 -4.08 -11.94
N VAL A 555 8.96 -4.05 -11.68
CA VAL A 555 8.39 -3.52 -10.44
C VAL A 555 7.69 -4.67 -9.71
N ALA A 556 8.25 -5.08 -8.56
CA ALA A 556 7.71 -6.18 -7.78
C ALA A 556 6.32 -5.86 -7.19
N ASP A 557 6.13 -4.64 -6.70
CA ASP A 557 4.88 -4.19 -6.06
C ASP A 557 4.09 -3.26 -6.99
N GLN A 558 3.21 -3.81 -7.83
CA GLN A 558 2.29 -3.04 -8.68
C GLN A 558 0.91 -2.82 -8.03
N GLY A 559 0.79 -3.13 -6.72
CA GLY A 559 -0.46 -3.12 -5.98
C GLY A 559 -1.38 -4.31 -6.29
N VAL A 560 -2.46 -4.42 -5.52
CA VAL A 560 -3.41 -5.55 -5.62
C VAL A 560 -4.50 -5.31 -6.66
N SER A 561 -5.07 -6.38 -7.20
CA SER A 561 -6.20 -6.26 -8.14
C SER A 561 -7.50 -5.91 -7.41
N PHE A 562 -8.29 -5.03 -8.01
CA PHE A 562 -9.65 -4.77 -7.54
C PHE A 562 -10.54 -6.01 -7.74
N GLN A 563 -10.54 -6.58 -8.95
CA GLN A 563 -11.45 -7.65 -9.34
C GLN A 563 -11.13 -8.98 -8.67
N THR A 564 -9.86 -9.39 -8.66
CA THR A 564 -9.49 -10.74 -8.20
C THR A 564 -9.13 -10.81 -6.72
N LYS A 565 -8.93 -9.66 -6.06
CA LYS A 565 -8.53 -9.62 -4.64
C LYS A 565 -9.46 -8.75 -3.77
N LEU A 566 -9.53 -7.45 -4.02
CA LEU A 566 -10.24 -6.54 -3.09
C LEU A 566 -11.75 -6.78 -3.04
N ALA A 567 -12.43 -6.87 -4.19
CA ALA A 567 -13.87 -7.09 -4.24
C ALA A 567 -14.28 -8.42 -3.58
N PRO A 568 -13.66 -9.58 -3.90
CA PRO A 568 -13.96 -10.84 -3.22
C PRO A 568 -13.76 -10.80 -1.70
N ILE A 569 -12.67 -10.18 -1.22
CA ILE A 569 -12.42 -10.07 0.23
C ILE A 569 -13.51 -9.20 0.87
N ALA A 570 -13.80 -8.03 0.31
CA ALA A 570 -14.81 -7.11 0.84
C ALA A 570 -16.19 -7.76 0.93
N GLU A 571 -16.60 -8.51 -0.09
CA GLU A 571 -17.86 -9.24 -0.13
C GLU A 571 -17.94 -10.33 0.94
N GLY A 572 -16.82 -11.02 1.19
CA GLY A 572 -16.70 -12.06 2.21
C GLY A 572 -16.61 -11.56 3.66
N LEU A 573 -16.45 -10.25 3.89
CA LEU A 573 -16.39 -9.68 5.24
C LEU A 573 -17.74 -9.82 5.94
N LEU A 574 -17.74 -10.34 7.17
CA LEU A 574 -18.94 -10.49 7.98
C LEU A 574 -19.28 -9.19 8.72
N ALA A 575 -20.55 -9.06 9.14
CA ALA A 575 -20.98 -7.95 9.98
C ALA A 575 -20.16 -7.92 11.29
N GLN A 576 -19.64 -6.75 11.65
CA GLN A 576 -18.91 -6.58 12.90
C GLN A 576 -19.88 -6.67 14.10
N GLU A 577 -19.46 -7.34 15.18
CA GLU A 577 -20.21 -7.29 16.44
C GLU A 577 -20.26 -5.85 16.96
N LEU A 578 -21.46 -5.31 17.20
CA LEU A 578 -21.69 -4.00 17.80
C LEU A 578 -21.40 -4.03 19.32
N ASN A 579 -20.22 -4.48 19.71
CA ASN A 579 -19.75 -4.35 21.09
C ASN A 579 -19.08 -2.98 21.25
N PRO A 580 -19.34 -2.25 22.35
CA PRO A 580 -18.59 -1.02 22.64
C PRO A 580 -17.14 -1.40 22.90
N VAL A 581 -16.29 -1.22 21.89
CA VAL A 581 -14.85 -1.51 21.94
C VAL A 581 -14.20 -0.77 23.12
N SER A 582 -13.42 -1.49 23.91
CA SER A 582 -12.73 -1.03 25.12
C SER A 582 -11.38 -0.34 24.85
N ASP A 583 -11.05 -0.05 23.59
CA ASP A 583 -9.74 0.52 23.19
C ASP A 583 -9.52 1.98 23.64
N GLY A 584 -10.49 2.57 24.34
CA GLY A 584 -10.39 3.94 24.86
C GLY A 584 -9.56 4.09 26.14
N ASP A 585 -9.18 3.00 26.81
CA ASP A 585 -8.53 3.08 28.13
C ASP A 585 -7.08 3.59 28.09
N GLU A 586 -6.42 3.58 26.92
CA GLU A 586 -5.06 4.14 26.74
C GLU A 586 -5.05 5.60 26.24
N LEU A 587 -6.19 6.14 25.81
CA LEU A 587 -6.29 7.52 25.32
C LEU A 587 -6.58 8.51 26.46
N PRO A 588 -6.12 9.77 26.35
CA PRO A 588 -6.55 10.82 27.26
C PRO A 588 -8.07 10.90 27.30
N GLN A 589 -8.63 10.67 28.47
CA GLN A 589 -10.07 10.58 28.67
C GLN A 589 -10.47 11.33 29.94
N LEU A 590 -11.69 11.87 29.92
CA LEU A 590 -12.33 12.45 31.09
C LEU A 590 -13.52 11.56 31.44
N THR A 591 -13.48 10.93 32.59
CA THR A 591 -14.58 10.13 33.13
C THR A 591 -15.82 10.99 33.35
N GLY A 592 -16.99 10.36 33.40
CA GLY A 592 -18.24 11.06 33.77
C GLY A 592 -18.13 11.79 35.11
N SER A 593 -17.45 11.20 36.09
CA SER A 593 -17.20 11.84 37.39
C SER A 593 -16.37 13.14 37.27
N GLU A 594 -15.33 13.14 36.44
CA GLU A 594 -14.52 14.35 36.18
C GLU A 594 -15.34 15.42 35.46
N LEU A 595 -16.14 15.04 34.46
CA LEU A 595 -17.04 15.94 33.74
C LEU A 595 -18.11 16.53 34.66
N TYR A 596 -18.61 15.76 35.64
CA TYR A 596 -19.53 16.27 36.67
C TYR A 596 -18.89 17.39 37.50
N GLY A 597 -17.59 17.29 37.81
CA GLY A 597 -16.85 18.35 38.47
C GLY A 597 -16.74 19.65 37.65
N TRP A 598 -16.80 19.54 36.33
CA TRP A 598 -16.66 20.68 35.41
C TRP A 598 -17.99 21.39 35.16
N LEU A 599 -19.08 20.63 35.05
CA LEU A 599 -20.39 21.10 34.61
C LEU A 599 -21.29 21.53 35.79
N PRO A 600 -21.93 22.71 35.75
CA PRO A 600 -22.88 23.11 36.78
C PRO A 600 -24.27 22.50 36.53
N SER A 601 -25.02 22.18 37.59
CA SER A 601 -26.47 21.93 37.49
C SER A 601 -27.20 23.24 37.17
N LYS A 602 -28.18 23.21 36.27
CA LYS A 602 -28.90 24.41 35.84
C LYS A 602 -30.36 24.12 35.49
N GLY A 603 -31.28 24.72 36.25
CA GLY A 603 -32.71 24.75 35.93
C GLY A 603 -33.33 23.36 35.76
N ALA A 604 -33.86 23.09 34.57
CA ALA A 604 -34.56 21.85 34.19
C ALA A 604 -33.65 20.64 33.91
N VAL A 605 -32.33 20.77 34.07
CA VAL A 605 -31.37 19.67 33.88
C VAL A 605 -30.65 19.38 35.20
N LEU A 606 -30.84 18.15 35.70
CA LEU A 606 -30.24 17.64 36.93
C LEU A 606 -29.07 16.71 36.59
N LEU A 607 -27.93 16.94 37.25
CA LEU A 607 -26.74 16.11 37.16
C LEU A 607 -26.59 15.27 38.44
N SER A 608 -26.22 14.01 38.29
CA SER A 608 -25.82 13.12 39.39
C SER A 608 -24.69 12.20 38.94
N VAL A 609 -23.98 11.57 39.88
CA VAL A 609 -22.90 10.63 39.59
C VAL A 609 -23.24 9.27 40.17
N GLN A 610 -22.99 8.20 39.40
CA GLN A 610 -23.08 6.81 39.86
C GLN A 610 -21.80 6.07 39.46
N GLY A 611 -20.92 5.80 40.44
CA GLY A 611 -19.57 5.30 40.15
C GLY A 611 -18.76 6.33 39.39
N GLU A 612 -18.18 5.95 38.25
CA GLU A 612 -17.46 6.87 37.36
C GLU A 612 -18.34 7.53 36.29
N ARG A 613 -19.65 7.23 36.26
CA ARG A 613 -20.58 7.71 35.23
C ARG A 613 -21.32 8.97 35.66
N LEU A 614 -21.50 9.89 34.73
CA LEU A 614 -22.36 11.05 34.89
C LEU A 614 -23.76 10.74 34.38
N ARG A 615 -24.77 10.86 35.25
CA ARG A 615 -26.17 10.75 34.88
C ARG A 615 -26.80 12.15 34.80
N LEU A 616 -27.49 12.40 33.71
CA LEU A 616 -28.23 13.62 33.43
C LEU A 616 -29.70 13.30 33.23
N THR A 617 -30.58 14.08 33.85
CA THR A 617 -32.03 13.99 33.64
C THR A 617 -32.56 15.38 33.26
N SER A 618 -33.26 15.45 32.14
CA SER A 618 -33.85 16.68 31.56
C SER A 618 -35.37 16.65 31.68
N SER A 619 -35.96 17.72 32.23
CA SER A 619 -37.40 17.99 32.22
C SER A 619 -37.81 19.05 31.20
N LEU A 620 -36.97 19.33 30.19
CA LEU A 620 -37.26 20.24 29.09
C LEU A 620 -38.46 19.73 28.26
N GLN A 621 -39.20 20.66 27.65
CA GLN A 621 -40.22 20.29 26.66
C GLN A 621 -39.59 19.87 25.33
N GLU A 622 -40.32 19.13 24.51
CA GLU A 622 -39.87 18.72 23.17
C GLU A 622 -39.54 19.96 22.31
N GLY A 623 -38.37 19.97 21.68
CA GLY A 623 -37.83 21.13 20.94
C GLY A 623 -37.19 22.24 21.78
N GLN A 624 -37.23 22.18 23.12
CA GLN A 624 -36.46 23.08 23.98
C GLN A 624 -35.05 22.53 24.23
N TYR A 625 -34.06 23.42 24.25
CA TYR A 625 -32.66 23.06 24.52
C TYR A 625 -32.04 23.85 25.68
N SER A 626 -31.02 23.27 26.30
CA SER A 626 -30.23 23.90 27.37
C SER A 626 -28.74 23.66 27.16
N TYR A 627 -27.91 24.61 27.61
CA TYR A 627 -26.45 24.52 27.58
C TYR A 627 -25.89 24.50 29.01
N LEU A 628 -24.97 23.56 29.25
CA LEU A 628 -24.15 23.48 30.44
C LEU A 628 -22.69 23.70 30.02
N TYR A 629 -22.14 24.89 30.28
CA TYR A 629 -20.73 25.18 30.05
C TYR A 629 -19.91 24.92 31.30
N ALA A 630 -18.68 24.43 31.13
CA ALA A 630 -17.75 24.22 32.22
C ALA A 630 -17.46 25.52 33.00
N LYS A 631 -17.20 25.38 34.30
CA LYS A 631 -16.90 26.51 35.22
C LYS A 631 -15.56 27.22 34.96
N GLY A 632 -14.71 26.67 34.10
CA GLY A 632 -13.43 27.26 33.69
C GLY A 632 -13.01 26.83 32.29
N THR A 633 -11.88 27.35 31.83
CA THR A 633 -11.22 26.98 30.58
C THR A 633 -10.00 26.10 30.85
N ARG A 634 -9.53 25.40 29.81
CA ARG A 634 -8.33 24.55 29.84
C ARG A 634 -7.43 24.90 28.67
N THR A 635 -6.12 24.71 28.80
CA THR A 635 -5.22 24.88 27.66
C THR A 635 -5.41 23.74 26.66
N ARG A 636 -4.98 23.95 25.41
CA ARG A 636 -4.94 22.88 24.40
C ARG A 636 -4.08 21.70 24.83
N GLU A 637 -2.98 21.95 25.53
CA GLU A 637 -2.08 20.91 26.03
C GLU A 637 -2.77 20.05 27.10
N GLU A 638 -3.47 20.67 28.05
CA GLU A 638 -4.24 19.99 29.10
C GLU A 638 -5.33 19.06 28.54
N LEU A 639 -5.92 19.40 27.39
CA LEU A 639 -6.96 18.60 26.75
C LEU A 639 -6.44 17.64 25.67
N ASN A 640 -5.13 17.48 25.50
CA ASN A 640 -4.56 16.71 24.38
C ASN A 640 -5.10 17.18 23.01
N LEU A 641 -5.13 18.50 22.79
CA LEU A 641 -5.64 19.18 21.59
C LEU A 641 -4.56 19.97 20.82
N VAL A 642 -3.29 19.67 21.08
CA VAL A 642 -2.15 20.28 20.37
C VAL A 642 -1.92 19.56 19.05
N LEU A 643 -1.70 18.25 19.11
CA LEU A 643 -1.45 17.38 17.94
C LEU A 643 -2.66 16.50 17.59
N ASN A 644 -3.69 16.50 18.42
CA ASN A 644 -4.93 15.77 18.20
C ASN A 644 -6.10 16.75 18.05
N SER A 645 -7.09 16.35 17.26
CA SER A 645 -8.36 17.06 17.12
C SER A 645 -9.57 16.14 17.29
N GLN A 646 -9.38 14.84 17.50
CA GLN A 646 -10.49 13.91 17.59
C GLN A 646 -11.04 13.80 19.02
N ILE A 647 -12.37 13.73 19.11
CA ILE A 647 -13.11 13.56 20.36
C ILE A 647 -14.27 12.57 20.19
N GLN A 648 -14.65 11.89 21.28
CA GLN A 648 -15.86 11.07 21.34
C GLN A 648 -16.48 11.15 22.74
N LEU A 649 -17.76 11.51 22.82
CA LEU A 649 -18.52 11.40 24.07
C LEU A 649 -19.20 10.02 24.11
N GLN A 650 -18.74 9.14 24.99
CA GLN A 650 -19.27 7.79 25.16
C GLN A 650 -20.36 7.76 26.24
N GLY A 651 -21.44 7.04 25.98
CA GLY A 651 -22.57 6.95 26.89
C GLY A 651 -23.84 6.40 26.26
N LYS A 652 -24.93 6.43 27.03
CA LYS A 652 -26.29 6.07 26.60
C LYS A 652 -27.18 7.29 26.66
N TYR A 653 -27.87 7.60 25.56
CA TYR A 653 -28.64 8.83 25.43
C TYR A 653 -30.06 8.50 24.96
N SER A 654 -31.08 8.95 25.71
CA SER A 654 -32.49 8.88 25.28
C SER A 654 -33.02 10.19 24.70
N MET A 655 -32.18 11.22 24.65
CA MET A 655 -32.44 12.56 24.12
C MET A 655 -31.24 13.04 23.27
N ASP A 656 -31.40 14.11 22.48
CA ASP A 656 -30.27 14.68 21.71
C ASP A 656 -29.28 15.35 22.67
N VAL A 657 -28.06 14.82 22.68
CA VAL A 657 -26.95 15.34 23.47
C VAL A 657 -25.82 15.71 22.52
N ARG A 658 -25.28 16.92 22.68
CA ARG A 658 -24.13 17.39 21.90
C ARG A 658 -23.04 17.94 22.81
N THR A 659 -21.80 17.66 22.47
CA THR A 659 -20.64 18.38 23.01
C THR A 659 -20.56 19.78 22.40
N VAL A 660 -20.01 20.72 23.16
CA VAL A 660 -19.71 22.09 22.72
C VAL A 660 -18.27 22.40 23.11
N PHE A 661 -17.44 22.76 22.13
CA PHE A 661 -16.07 23.23 22.35
C PHE A 661 -16.00 24.68 21.90
N GLU A 662 -15.76 25.59 22.84
CA GLU A 662 -15.52 27.02 22.57
C GLU A 662 -14.01 27.30 22.61
N PHE A 663 -13.48 27.84 21.51
CA PHE A 663 -12.05 28.12 21.34
C PHE A 663 -11.76 29.59 21.64
N GLN A 664 -10.72 29.85 22.41
CA GLN A 664 -10.35 31.18 22.90
C GLN A 664 -8.86 31.48 22.65
N ASP A 665 -8.54 32.75 22.42
CA ASP A 665 -7.17 33.25 22.20
C ASP A 665 -6.37 33.39 23.50
N GLU A 666 -5.15 33.93 23.43
CA GLU A 666 -4.26 34.13 24.59
C GLU A 666 -4.82 35.07 25.67
N HIS A 667 -5.82 35.88 25.33
CA HIS A 667 -6.50 36.81 26.23
C HIS A 667 -7.84 36.25 26.76
N GLY A 668 -8.21 35.02 26.38
CA GLY A 668 -9.47 34.38 26.77
C GLY A 668 -10.67 34.89 25.97
N VAL A 669 -10.45 35.58 24.86
CA VAL A 669 -11.53 36.05 23.97
C VAL A 669 -11.96 34.91 23.05
N LYS A 670 -13.27 34.70 22.92
CA LYS A 670 -13.84 33.68 22.04
C LYS A 670 -13.50 33.96 20.58
N ILE A 671 -12.87 32.98 19.93
CA ILE A 671 -12.58 32.96 18.49
C ILE A 671 -13.73 32.28 17.75
N SER A 672 -14.05 31.05 18.14
CA SER A 672 -15.06 30.21 17.48
C SER A 672 -15.61 29.14 18.42
N HIS A 673 -16.58 28.35 17.96
CA HIS A 673 -17.05 27.17 18.70
C HIS A 673 -17.52 26.07 17.75
N GLN A 674 -17.51 24.84 18.22
CA GLN A 674 -18.00 23.68 17.48
C GLN A 674 -18.91 22.81 18.36
N MET A 675 -19.98 22.30 17.76
CA MET A 675 -20.92 21.39 18.42
C MET A 675 -20.95 20.04 17.73
N ASN A 676 -20.93 18.96 18.50
CA ASN A 676 -20.87 17.60 17.95
C ASN A 676 -21.80 16.63 18.68
N HIS A 677 -22.50 15.77 17.95
CA HIS A 677 -23.42 14.78 18.53
C HIS A 677 -22.71 13.76 19.43
N ALA A 678 -23.32 13.42 20.56
CA ALA A 678 -22.82 12.39 21.46
C ALA A 678 -22.88 10.99 20.83
N GLY A 679 -22.04 10.08 21.33
CA GLY A 679 -21.92 8.69 20.85
C GLY A 679 -20.98 8.50 19.65
N GLN A 680 -20.81 9.52 18.82
CA GLN A 680 -19.98 9.48 17.61
C GLN A 680 -18.60 10.12 17.82
N LYS A 681 -17.62 9.72 17.01
CA LYS A 681 -16.32 10.39 16.90
C LYS A 681 -16.44 11.64 16.03
N HIS A 682 -15.78 12.72 16.43
CA HIS A 682 -15.77 13.99 15.70
C HIS A 682 -14.38 14.60 15.68
N SER A 683 -14.06 15.33 14.62
CA SER A 683 -12.83 16.14 14.53
C SER A 683 -13.13 17.60 14.84
N LEU A 684 -12.39 18.16 15.81
CA LEU A 684 -12.44 19.55 16.22
C LEU A 684 -11.65 20.43 15.25
N VAL A 685 -12.24 21.56 14.88
CA VAL A 685 -11.60 22.61 14.06
C VAL A 685 -11.05 23.66 15.01
N ILE A 686 -9.81 23.45 15.46
CA ILE A 686 -9.15 24.29 16.44
C ILE A 686 -8.41 25.43 15.72
N PRO A 687 -8.72 26.72 16.00
CA PRO A 687 -7.99 27.85 15.42
C PRO A 687 -6.49 27.83 15.79
N PRO A 688 -5.57 28.24 14.90
CA PRO A 688 -4.13 28.29 15.19
C PRO A 688 -3.79 29.13 16.43
N GLU A 689 -4.46 30.28 16.55
CA GLU A 689 -4.33 31.24 17.65
C GLU A 689 -5.08 30.81 18.94
N CYS A 690 -5.77 29.67 18.91
CA CYS A 690 -6.42 29.14 20.11
C CYS A 690 -5.37 28.69 21.13
N GLN A 691 -5.46 29.23 22.34
CA GLN A 691 -4.66 28.80 23.50
C GLN A 691 -5.54 28.08 24.54
N TYR A 692 -6.79 28.55 24.73
CA TYR A 692 -7.72 28.02 25.71
C TYR A 692 -9.00 27.46 25.08
N VAL A 693 -9.58 26.47 25.74
CA VAL A 693 -10.80 25.77 25.32
C VAL A 693 -11.77 25.70 26.49
N ARG A 694 -13.04 26.03 26.23
CA ARG A 694 -14.15 25.85 27.17
C ARG A 694 -15.10 24.77 26.68
N PHE A 695 -15.16 23.68 27.43
CA PHE A 695 -16.06 22.57 27.15
C PHE A 695 -17.49 22.85 27.66
N GLY A 696 -18.48 22.27 27.00
CA GLY A 696 -19.87 22.25 27.43
C GLY A 696 -20.69 21.13 26.81
N LEU A 697 -21.91 20.97 27.28
CA LEU A 697 -22.91 20.06 26.73
C LEU A 697 -24.21 20.82 26.39
N ARG A 698 -24.79 20.50 25.22
CA ARG A 698 -26.13 20.93 24.79
C ARG A 698 -27.06 19.72 24.85
N PHE A 699 -28.27 19.93 25.34
CA PHE A 699 -29.32 18.92 25.44
C PHE A 699 -30.60 19.46 24.82
N GLU A 700 -31.40 18.62 24.21
CA GLU A 700 -32.69 18.99 23.63
C GLU A 700 -33.77 17.95 23.96
N GLY A 701 -34.91 18.42 24.50
CA GLY A 701 -36.04 17.57 24.90
C GLY A 701 -35.96 16.92 26.29
N PRO A 702 -37.03 16.23 26.72
CA PRO A 702 -37.06 15.47 27.97
C PRO A 702 -36.32 14.14 27.83
N GLY A 703 -35.71 13.65 28.91
CA GLY A 703 -35.11 12.32 28.92
C GLY A 703 -33.97 12.14 29.91
N ASP A 704 -33.35 10.96 29.83
CA ASP A 704 -32.16 10.59 30.58
C ASP A 704 -30.96 10.37 29.67
N ALA A 705 -29.78 10.78 30.14
CA ALA A 705 -28.51 10.48 29.51
C ALA A 705 -27.52 9.99 30.56
N THR A 706 -26.74 8.98 30.21
CA THR A 706 -25.59 8.53 31.01
C THR A 706 -24.34 8.74 30.17
N VAL A 707 -23.41 9.55 30.66
CA VAL A 707 -22.09 9.77 30.06
C VAL A 707 -21.09 8.90 30.83
N ASP A 708 -20.44 8.00 30.10
CA ASP A 708 -19.37 7.16 30.64
C ASP A 708 -18.06 7.94 30.67
N LYS A 709 -17.66 8.53 29.53
CA LYS A 709 -16.41 9.28 29.37
C LYS A 709 -16.41 10.16 28.13
N LEU A 710 -15.59 11.20 28.13
CA LEU A 710 -15.17 11.97 26.95
C LEU A 710 -13.75 11.56 26.58
N ILE A 711 -13.59 10.89 25.45
CA ILE A 711 -12.29 10.50 24.90
C ILE A 711 -11.75 11.67 24.08
N LEU A 712 -10.50 12.08 24.35
CA LEU A 712 -9.78 13.18 23.71
C LEU A 712 -8.63 12.62 22.87
N GLY A 713 -8.99 11.87 21.83
CA GLY A 713 -8.08 11.17 20.94
C GLY A 713 -8.84 10.31 19.92
N GLY A 714 -8.14 9.94 18.86
CA GLY A 714 -8.60 8.94 17.91
C GLY A 714 -7.94 7.60 18.20
N ALA A 715 -8.67 6.62 18.73
CA ALA A 715 -8.19 5.23 18.66
C ALA A 715 -8.25 4.82 17.20
N SER A 716 -7.12 4.35 16.65
CA SER A 716 -7.11 3.70 15.34
C SER A 716 -8.10 2.54 15.41
N GLU A 717 -9.14 2.59 14.58
CA GLU A 717 -10.17 1.55 14.61
C GLU A 717 -9.57 0.28 14.04
N ARG A 718 -9.68 -0.80 14.82
CA ARG A 718 -9.21 -2.10 14.37
C ARG A 718 -10.04 -2.57 13.17
N PRO A 719 -9.41 -2.87 12.02
CA PRO A 719 -10.10 -3.44 10.87
C PRO A 719 -10.52 -4.89 11.16
N ALA A 720 -11.50 -5.40 10.40
CA ALA A 720 -11.94 -6.79 10.55
C ALA A 720 -10.87 -7.79 10.10
N VAL A 721 -10.06 -7.42 9.11
CA VAL A 721 -8.98 -8.25 8.56
C VAL A 721 -7.88 -7.34 8.01
N LEU A 722 -6.62 -7.79 8.06
CA LEU A 722 -5.57 -7.16 7.26
C LEU A 722 -5.69 -7.62 5.81
N ILE A 723 -5.70 -6.67 4.87
CA ILE A 723 -5.63 -6.97 3.44
C ILE A 723 -4.17 -7.15 3.06
N SER A 724 -3.82 -8.36 2.65
CA SER A 724 -2.46 -8.71 2.22
C SER A 724 -2.22 -8.33 0.76
N LYS A 725 -0.97 -8.03 0.41
CA LYS A 725 -0.48 -8.00 -0.98
C LYS A 725 -0.03 -9.38 -1.44
N SER A 726 0.51 -10.17 -0.53
CA SER A 726 1.15 -11.46 -0.79
C SER A 726 0.47 -12.59 -0.01
N PRO A 727 0.50 -13.84 -0.51
CA PRO A 727 0.12 -15.00 0.30
C PRO A 727 1.16 -15.34 1.38
N TYR A 728 2.26 -14.58 1.47
CA TYR A 728 3.36 -14.77 2.41
C TYR A 728 3.40 -13.62 3.43
N LEU A 729 3.33 -13.97 4.72
CA LEU A 729 3.33 -13.01 5.83
C LEU A 729 4.60 -13.16 6.67
N VAL A 730 5.42 -12.13 6.75
CA VAL A 730 6.51 -12.07 7.73
C VAL A 730 5.95 -11.63 9.08
N LEU A 731 6.21 -12.39 10.13
CA LEU A 731 5.73 -12.14 11.48
C LEU A 731 6.90 -11.93 12.44
N ALA A 732 6.97 -10.77 13.09
CA ALA A 732 8.01 -10.48 14.08
C ALA A 732 7.51 -9.52 15.17
N LYS A 733 8.22 -9.43 16.29
CA LYS A 733 7.87 -8.50 17.40
C LYS A 733 8.19 -7.04 17.09
N GLN A 734 9.14 -6.83 16.19
CA GLN A 734 9.63 -5.51 15.86
C GLN A 734 10.11 -5.47 14.41
N TYR A 735 10.14 -4.26 13.86
CA TYR A 735 10.70 -3.96 12.56
C TYR A 735 11.30 -2.55 12.60
N PRO A 736 12.39 -2.25 11.88
CA PRO A 736 12.99 -0.92 11.85
C PRO A 736 12.00 0.18 11.46
N ALA A 737 12.25 1.40 11.97
CA ALA A 737 11.55 2.62 11.63
C ALA A 737 12.56 3.76 11.46
N TYR A 738 12.19 4.86 10.81
CA TYR A 738 13.13 5.98 10.56
C TYR A 738 13.62 6.66 11.85
N ASP A 739 12.91 6.49 12.96
CA ASP A 739 13.27 6.94 14.31
C ASP A 739 13.85 5.80 15.20
N ASP A 740 13.87 4.55 14.72
CA ASP A 740 14.40 3.37 15.41
C ASP A 740 15.01 2.37 14.39
N LEU A 741 16.24 2.67 13.93
CA LEU A 741 16.87 1.98 12.78
C LEU A 741 17.41 0.57 13.08
N TYR A 742 17.82 0.28 14.32
CA TYR A 742 18.65 -0.92 14.60
C TYR A 742 17.86 -2.15 15.01
N ARG A 743 16.65 -1.98 15.53
CA ARG A 743 15.88 -3.14 15.97
C ARG A 743 15.43 -3.95 14.77
N TYR A 744 16.03 -5.12 14.61
CA TYR A 744 15.71 -6.12 13.58
C TYR A 744 16.15 -5.69 12.16
N GLY A 745 17.24 -4.92 12.03
CA GLY A 745 17.82 -4.57 10.72
C GLY A 745 18.17 -5.77 9.83
N PHE A 746 18.54 -6.91 10.44
CA PHE A 746 18.75 -8.18 9.74
C PHE A 746 17.48 -8.65 9.01
N LEU A 747 16.31 -8.46 9.61
CA LEU A 747 15.03 -8.86 9.02
C LEU A 747 14.68 -7.96 7.84
N HIS A 748 14.93 -6.66 7.98
CA HIS A 748 14.70 -5.71 6.91
C HIS A 748 15.55 -6.03 5.66
N SER A 749 16.82 -6.38 5.86
CA SER A 749 17.73 -6.79 4.78
C SER A 749 17.21 -8.02 4.00
N ARG A 750 16.61 -9.00 4.70
CA ARG A 750 15.96 -10.17 4.09
C ARG A 750 14.75 -9.77 3.24
N VAL A 751 13.82 -9.00 3.83
CA VAL A 751 12.60 -8.56 3.14
C VAL A 751 12.92 -7.72 1.90
N ARG A 752 13.92 -6.83 1.97
CA ARG A 752 14.41 -6.08 0.81
C ARG A 752 14.98 -6.99 -0.27
N SER A 753 15.70 -8.04 0.12
CA SER A 753 16.30 -9.00 -0.82
C SER A 753 15.23 -9.82 -1.55
N TYR A 754 14.17 -10.27 -0.84
CA TYR A 754 13.02 -10.93 -1.48
C TYR A 754 12.36 -10.02 -2.52
N LYS A 755 12.10 -8.75 -2.16
CA LYS A 755 11.50 -7.78 -3.06
C LYS A 755 12.37 -7.49 -4.29
N ARG A 756 13.69 -7.36 -4.12
CA ARG A 756 14.65 -7.21 -5.22
C ARG A 756 14.66 -8.42 -6.17
N ALA A 757 14.41 -9.61 -5.64
CA ALA A 757 14.24 -10.82 -6.43
C ALA A 757 12.81 -10.98 -7.02
N GLY A 758 11.96 -9.95 -6.92
CA GLY A 758 10.60 -9.96 -7.46
C GLY A 758 9.55 -10.59 -6.54
N GLN A 759 9.92 -11.03 -5.33
CA GLN A 759 9.02 -11.70 -4.40
C GLN A 759 8.53 -10.75 -3.30
N LEU A 760 7.22 -10.48 -3.28
CA LEU A 760 6.60 -9.70 -2.23
C LEU A 760 6.28 -10.55 -0.99
N VAL A 761 6.40 -9.93 0.17
CA VAL A 761 5.93 -10.44 1.46
C VAL A 761 5.28 -9.28 2.23
N ASP A 762 4.22 -9.54 2.99
CA ASP A 762 3.65 -8.54 3.90
C ASP A 762 4.35 -8.59 5.27
N MET A 763 4.70 -7.45 5.86
CA MET A 763 5.35 -7.39 7.17
C MET A 763 4.34 -7.10 8.29
N TYR A 764 4.18 -8.05 9.22
CA TYR A 764 3.33 -7.94 10.41
C TYR A 764 4.18 -7.79 11.67
N LYS A 765 4.18 -6.59 12.25
CA LYS A 765 4.77 -6.30 13.56
C LYS A 765 3.73 -6.63 14.65
N PHE A 766 3.96 -7.74 15.34
CA PHE A 766 3.09 -8.22 16.41
C PHE A 766 3.26 -7.41 17.70
N GLY A 767 2.17 -6.81 18.18
CA GLY A 767 2.15 -5.95 19.37
C GLY A 767 0.87 -6.04 20.19
N GLN A 768 0.68 -5.09 21.10
CA GLN A 768 -0.56 -4.93 21.89
C GLN A 768 -1.17 -3.52 21.69
N GLY A 769 -0.53 -2.69 20.87
CA GLY A 769 -0.99 -1.32 20.60
C GLY A 769 -2.01 -1.27 19.46
N ALA A 770 -2.52 -0.06 19.24
CA ALA A 770 -3.45 0.24 18.15
C ALA A 770 -2.89 -0.17 16.78
N VAL A 771 -3.80 -0.48 15.85
CA VAL A 771 -3.42 -0.84 14.49
C VAL A 771 -2.78 0.35 13.79
N GLU A 772 -1.57 0.17 13.30
CA GLU A 772 -0.80 1.20 12.63
C GLU A 772 -0.18 0.66 11.34
N TYR A 773 -0.28 1.44 10.29
CA TYR A 773 0.38 1.22 9.02
C TYR A 773 1.44 2.29 8.80
N ARG A 774 2.61 1.85 8.37
CA ARG A 774 3.72 2.71 7.98
C ARG A 774 4.54 2.08 6.87
N GLU A 775 5.50 2.82 6.38
CA GLU A 775 6.53 2.34 5.46
C GLU A 775 7.91 2.51 6.08
N PHE A 776 8.85 1.64 5.68
CA PHE A 776 10.27 1.79 5.93
C PHE A 776 11.07 1.27 4.74
N GLU A 777 11.82 2.15 4.08
CA GLU A 777 12.65 1.89 2.90
C GLU A 777 11.97 1.03 1.81
N GLY A 778 10.73 1.37 1.49
CA GLY A 778 9.88 0.73 0.48
C GLY A 778 9.14 -0.52 0.95
N VAL A 779 9.26 -0.90 2.22
CA VAL A 779 8.52 -2.03 2.82
C VAL A 779 7.35 -1.50 3.63
N ASP A 780 6.14 -1.97 3.31
CA ASP A 780 4.94 -1.66 4.08
C ASP A 780 4.87 -2.53 5.34
N VAL A 781 4.64 -1.91 6.49
CA VAL A 781 4.59 -2.57 7.80
C VAL A 781 3.22 -2.34 8.42
N ALA A 782 2.55 -3.42 8.79
CA ALA A 782 1.34 -3.41 9.62
C ALA A 782 1.71 -3.79 11.06
N ALA A 783 1.49 -2.90 12.02
CA ALA A 783 1.63 -3.17 13.44
C ALA A 783 0.24 -3.41 14.05
N ALA A 784 0.04 -4.57 14.66
CA ALA A 784 -1.26 -4.93 15.22
C ALA A 784 -1.17 -6.11 16.21
N ASP A 785 -2.30 -6.42 16.84
CA ASP A 785 -2.42 -7.40 17.92
C ASP A 785 -2.59 -8.85 17.45
N ALA A 786 -2.81 -9.75 18.42
CA ALA A 786 -3.05 -11.16 18.15
C ALA A 786 -4.41 -11.43 17.49
N GLU A 787 -5.40 -10.59 17.76
CA GLU A 787 -6.76 -10.83 17.30
C GLU A 787 -6.91 -10.43 15.83
N LEU A 788 -6.24 -9.36 15.36
CA LEU A 788 -6.17 -9.06 13.93
C LEU A 788 -5.35 -10.09 13.16
N LEU A 789 -4.26 -10.62 13.76
CA LEU A 789 -3.50 -11.71 13.14
C LEU A 789 -4.37 -12.95 12.96
N ASP A 790 -5.13 -13.32 14.00
CA ASP A 790 -6.07 -14.44 13.96
C ASP A 790 -7.12 -14.27 12.85
N ALA A 791 -7.77 -13.11 12.79
CA ALA A 791 -8.76 -12.81 11.73
C ALA A 791 -8.12 -12.83 10.32
N THR A 792 -6.88 -12.38 10.20
CA THR A 792 -6.12 -12.39 8.94
C THR A 792 -5.84 -13.82 8.47
N LEU A 793 -5.39 -14.71 9.36
CA LEU A 793 -5.18 -16.12 9.03
C LEU A 793 -6.50 -16.88 8.81
N ALA A 794 -7.58 -16.48 9.51
CA ALA A 794 -8.91 -17.01 9.30
C ALA A 794 -9.44 -16.73 7.89
N SER A 795 -9.08 -15.58 7.30
CA SER A 795 -9.54 -15.15 5.97
C SER A 795 -9.02 -16.03 4.81
N GLY A 796 -8.00 -16.87 5.05
CA GLY A 796 -7.42 -17.73 4.02
C GLY A 796 -6.52 -17.02 3.00
N GLN A 797 -6.26 -15.72 3.17
CA GLN A 797 -5.36 -14.96 2.30
C GLN A 797 -3.89 -15.41 2.39
N ILE A 798 -3.48 -15.92 3.56
CA ILE A 798 -2.09 -16.27 3.87
C ILE A 798 -1.93 -17.79 3.79
N SER A 799 -0.99 -18.23 2.95
CA SER A 799 -0.62 -19.63 2.80
C SER A 799 0.63 -20.01 3.58
N HIS A 800 1.51 -19.03 3.84
CA HIS A 800 2.77 -19.24 4.55
C HIS A 800 3.09 -18.06 5.49
N VAL A 801 3.46 -18.35 6.73
CA VAL A 801 3.95 -17.36 7.70
C VAL A 801 5.45 -17.57 7.94
N LEU A 802 6.25 -16.52 7.73
CA LEU A 802 7.69 -16.47 7.94
C LEU A 802 7.97 -15.77 9.28
N VAL A 803 8.17 -16.56 10.34
CA VAL A 803 8.28 -16.05 11.71
C VAL A 803 9.73 -15.77 12.07
N HIS A 804 10.01 -14.58 12.59
CA HIS A 804 11.31 -14.26 13.19
C HIS A 804 11.14 -14.04 14.69
N ILE A 805 11.87 -14.81 15.50
CA ILE A 805 11.85 -14.74 16.97
C ILE A 805 10.44 -15.11 17.50
N LEU A 806 10.02 -16.35 17.21
CA LEU A 806 8.73 -16.91 17.64
C LEU A 806 8.59 -16.87 19.17
N ASP A 807 7.39 -16.55 19.64
CA ASP A 807 7.02 -16.70 21.04
C ASP A 807 5.68 -17.39 21.24
N GLN A 808 5.33 -17.63 22.50
CA GLN A 808 4.10 -18.31 22.88
C GLN A 808 2.83 -17.56 22.46
N LYS A 809 2.84 -16.22 22.40
CA LYS A 809 1.65 -15.44 22.03
C LYS A 809 1.38 -15.57 20.53
N MET A 810 2.43 -15.49 19.71
CA MET A 810 2.35 -15.75 18.27
C MET A 810 1.91 -17.19 18.00
N TRP A 811 2.55 -18.16 18.68
CA TRP A 811 2.24 -19.58 18.48
C TRP A 811 0.78 -19.92 18.79
N LYS A 812 0.19 -19.35 19.85
CA LYS A 812 -1.23 -19.53 20.17
C LYS A 812 -2.19 -19.15 19.03
N VAL A 813 -1.78 -18.24 18.16
CA VAL A 813 -2.56 -17.90 16.96
C VAL A 813 -2.24 -18.87 15.82
N LEU A 814 -0.94 -19.10 15.55
CA LEU A 814 -0.47 -19.95 14.46
C LEU A 814 -0.93 -21.41 14.59
N GLU A 815 -0.93 -21.97 15.80
CA GLU A 815 -1.26 -23.37 16.05
C GLU A 815 -2.71 -23.72 15.65
N LYS A 816 -3.62 -22.75 15.65
CA LYS A 816 -5.01 -22.92 15.20
C LYS A 816 -5.11 -23.19 13.69
N TYR A 817 -4.10 -22.78 12.93
CA TYR A 817 -4.10 -22.79 11.47
C TYR A 817 -2.99 -23.65 10.87
N ILE A 818 -2.17 -24.31 11.71
CA ILE A 818 -0.98 -25.05 11.29
C ILE A 818 -1.29 -26.20 10.33
N ASP A 819 -2.51 -26.73 10.31
CA ASP A 819 -2.91 -27.80 9.37
C ASP A 819 -3.07 -27.32 7.92
N ARG A 820 -3.26 -26.00 7.71
CA ARG A 820 -3.49 -25.41 6.38
C ARG A 820 -2.52 -24.28 6.00
N VAL A 821 -1.84 -23.70 6.98
CA VAL A 821 -0.85 -22.63 6.79
C VAL A 821 0.53 -23.18 7.09
N LYS A 822 1.45 -23.02 6.15
CA LYS A 822 2.87 -23.32 6.38
C LYS A 822 3.49 -22.29 7.30
N VAL A 823 4.35 -22.72 8.22
CA VAL A 823 5.04 -21.84 9.17
C VAL A 823 6.52 -22.15 9.12
N THR A 824 7.32 -21.20 8.64
CA THR A 824 8.79 -21.29 8.70
C THR A 824 9.30 -20.34 9.76
N VAL A 825 10.11 -20.82 10.69
CA VAL A 825 10.58 -20.04 11.83
C VAL A 825 12.10 -19.88 11.79
N TRP A 826 12.57 -18.65 11.70
CA TRP A 826 13.98 -18.31 11.85
C TRP A 826 14.34 -18.10 13.32
N ALA A 827 15.26 -18.93 13.80
CA ALA A 827 15.86 -18.79 15.11
C ALA A 827 17.14 -17.92 15.05
N HIS A 828 17.24 -16.95 15.96
CA HIS A 828 18.30 -15.93 16.04
C HIS A 828 19.14 -16.00 17.32
N GLY A 829 18.65 -16.71 18.35
CA GLY A 829 19.37 -16.92 19.62
C GLY A 829 18.46 -16.75 20.81
N SER A 830 18.29 -15.50 21.24
CA SER A 830 17.69 -15.10 22.52
C SER A 830 16.35 -15.76 22.89
N GLU A 831 15.54 -16.11 21.89
CA GLU A 831 14.21 -16.71 21.99
C GLU A 831 14.22 -18.21 22.27
N ILE A 832 15.32 -18.90 22.00
CA ILE A 832 15.43 -20.36 22.10
C ILE A 832 16.63 -20.81 22.93
N GLN A 833 17.67 -19.99 23.06
CA GLN A 833 18.87 -20.32 23.85
C GLN A 833 18.59 -20.41 25.35
N ALA A 834 19.25 -21.37 25.98
CA ALA A 834 19.28 -21.48 27.43
C ALA A 834 20.07 -20.33 28.09
N TRP A 835 19.80 -20.11 29.38
CA TRP A 835 20.42 -19.00 30.11
C TRP A 835 21.90 -19.25 30.40
N TRP A 836 22.36 -20.51 30.54
CA TRP A 836 23.76 -20.82 30.84
C TRP A 836 24.71 -20.48 29.70
N ARG A 837 24.24 -20.52 28.45
CA ARG A 837 24.99 -20.03 27.27
C ARG A 837 25.17 -18.50 27.27
N ARG A 838 24.46 -17.78 28.14
CA ARG A 838 24.44 -16.31 28.27
C ARG A 838 24.78 -15.82 29.68
N GLU A 839 25.50 -16.63 30.46
CA GLU A 839 25.80 -16.30 31.86
C GLU A 839 26.60 -14.99 32.02
N PHE A 840 27.41 -14.62 31.02
CA PHE A 840 28.11 -13.34 30.94
C PHE A 840 27.18 -12.11 30.95
N GLU A 841 25.88 -12.26 30.66
CA GLU A 841 24.91 -11.16 30.78
C GLU A 841 24.51 -10.88 32.23
N PHE A 842 24.75 -11.82 33.15
CA PHE A 842 24.29 -11.73 34.54
C PHE A 842 25.29 -11.08 35.50
N GLU A 843 26.55 -10.93 35.12
CA GLU A 843 27.63 -10.45 36.01
C GLU A 843 27.36 -9.08 36.63
N SER A 844 26.65 -8.21 35.92
CA SER A 844 26.31 -6.84 36.35
C SER A 844 24.85 -6.70 36.84
N MET A 845 24.11 -7.80 37.01
CA MET A 845 22.69 -7.80 37.39
C MET A 845 22.49 -8.12 38.87
N ALA A 846 21.46 -7.54 39.48
CA ALA A 846 21.03 -7.93 40.82
C ALA A 846 20.54 -9.39 40.83
N ASN A 847 20.79 -10.14 41.92
CA ASN A 847 20.37 -11.54 42.05
C ASN A 847 18.88 -11.80 41.78
N SER A 848 18.01 -10.84 42.13
CA SER A 848 16.57 -10.90 41.84
C SER A 848 16.26 -10.90 40.34
N GLU A 849 16.97 -10.06 39.57
CA GLU A 849 16.82 -9.99 38.11
C GLU A 849 17.42 -11.23 37.44
N VAL A 850 18.59 -11.72 37.89
CA VAL A 850 19.16 -12.99 37.42
C VAL A 850 18.17 -14.14 37.60
N THR A 851 17.56 -14.25 38.79
CA THR A 851 16.55 -15.29 39.08
C THR A 851 15.35 -15.18 38.13
N ARG A 852 14.88 -13.96 37.86
CA ARG A 852 13.79 -13.69 36.93
C ARG A 852 14.16 -14.11 35.49
N GLN A 853 15.34 -13.74 35.01
CA GLN A 853 15.80 -14.08 33.66
C GLN A 853 15.96 -15.59 33.46
N LYS A 854 16.51 -16.30 34.46
CA LYS A 854 16.58 -17.78 34.45
C LYS A 854 15.19 -18.40 34.35
N ARG A 855 14.23 -17.96 35.17
CA ARG A 855 12.83 -18.43 35.11
C ARG A 855 12.18 -18.19 33.75
N LEU A 856 12.37 -17.00 33.15
CA LEU A 856 11.86 -16.70 31.81
C LEU A 856 12.50 -17.59 30.75
N SER A 857 13.79 -17.90 30.88
CA SER A 857 14.48 -18.85 30.01
C SER A 857 13.92 -20.26 30.13
N ASP A 858 13.72 -20.75 31.35
CA ASP A 858 13.16 -22.09 31.58
C ASP A 858 11.74 -22.21 30.99
N GLN A 859 10.93 -21.16 31.09
CA GLN A 859 9.61 -21.10 30.43
C GLN A 859 9.71 -21.20 28.91
N ARG A 860 10.68 -20.51 28.29
CA ARG A 860 10.93 -20.62 26.83
C ARG A 860 11.38 -22.03 26.45
N GLN A 861 12.25 -22.65 27.24
CA GLN A 861 12.70 -24.03 27.04
C GLN A 861 11.52 -25.01 27.08
N VAL A 862 10.63 -24.89 28.06
CA VAL A 862 9.40 -25.70 28.15
C VAL A 862 8.52 -25.50 26.91
N PHE A 863 8.34 -24.25 26.48
CA PHE A 863 7.60 -23.94 25.27
C PHE A 863 8.19 -24.61 24.03
N TRP A 864 9.50 -24.44 23.76
CA TRP A 864 10.13 -25.07 22.59
C TRP A 864 10.12 -26.60 22.65
N ARG A 865 10.32 -27.20 23.84
CA ARG A 865 10.19 -28.65 24.01
C ARG A 865 8.79 -29.14 23.65
N SER A 866 7.75 -28.39 23.98
CA SER A 866 6.37 -28.75 23.62
C SER A 866 6.13 -28.77 22.10
N ILE A 867 6.76 -27.87 21.35
CA ILE A 867 6.66 -27.84 19.89
C ILE A 867 7.49 -28.96 19.26
N PHE A 868 8.75 -29.14 19.68
CA PHE A 868 9.67 -30.12 19.07
C PHE A 868 9.40 -31.56 19.49
N ALA A 869 8.68 -31.81 20.58
CA ALA A 869 8.29 -33.16 20.96
C ALA A 869 7.34 -33.82 19.92
N ASN A 870 6.54 -33.01 19.22
CA ASN A 870 5.69 -33.47 18.13
C ASN A 870 5.56 -32.35 17.07
N PRO A 871 6.60 -32.15 16.23
CA PRO A 871 6.67 -31.02 15.33
C PRO A 871 5.57 -31.15 14.26
N PRO A 872 4.71 -30.12 14.08
CA PRO A 872 3.65 -30.16 13.07
C PRO A 872 4.18 -30.40 11.64
N ALA A 873 3.35 -30.98 10.78
CA ALA A 873 3.72 -31.28 9.39
C ALA A 873 4.18 -30.03 8.62
N ASN A 874 3.47 -28.91 8.82
CA ASN A 874 3.68 -27.64 8.15
C ASN A 874 4.62 -26.68 8.91
N LEU A 875 5.32 -27.15 9.95
CA LEU A 875 6.35 -26.37 10.65
C LEU A 875 7.74 -26.70 10.08
N HIS A 876 8.50 -25.66 9.74
CA HIS A 876 9.91 -25.76 9.33
C HIS A 876 10.77 -24.79 10.14
N MET A 877 11.94 -25.23 10.60
CA MET A 877 12.88 -24.39 11.36
C MET A 877 14.04 -23.93 10.47
N VAL A 878 14.47 -22.68 10.60
CA VAL A 878 15.69 -22.17 9.96
C VAL A 878 16.66 -21.69 11.03
N PHE A 879 17.85 -22.26 11.04
CA PHE A 879 18.96 -21.85 11.89
C PHE A 879 20.00 -21.14 11.05
N VAL A 880 20.65 -20.12 11.62
CA VAL A 880 21.63 -19.31 10.87
C VAL A 880 23.02 -19.94 10.81
N SER A 881 23.29 -21.00 11.58
CA SER A 881 24.53 -21.77 11.55
C SER A 881 24.31 -23.21 12.06
N SER A 882 25.24 -24.09 11.72
CA SER A 882 25.16 -25.50 12.12
C SER A 882 25.41 -25.67 13.62
N TYR A 883 26.40 -24.94 14.15
CA TYR A 883 26.71 -24.85 15.57
C TYR A 883 25.49 -24.41 16.36
N PHE A 884 24.78 -23.36 15.89
CA PHE A 884 23.62 -22.87 16.62
C PHE A 884 22.46 -23.86 16.62
N ALA A 885 22.22 -24.58 15.52
CA ALA A 885 21.24 -25.67 15.49
C ALA A 885 21.58 -26.77 16.50
N GLN A 886 22.84 -27.22 16.52
CA GLN A 886 23.32 -28.25 17.45
C GLN A 886 23.22 -27.79 18.91
N GLU A 887 23.62 -26.54 19.21
CA GLU A 887 23.50 -25.94 20.54
C GLU A 887 22.05 -25.97 21.04
N VAL A 888 21.09 -25.62 20.18
CA VAL A 888 19.66 -25.68 20.51
C VAL A 888 19.19 -27.11 20.77
N PHE A 889 19.62 -28.08 19.96
CA PHE A 889 19.24 -29.48 20.14
C PHE A 889 19.81 -30.08 21.42
N GLU A 890 21.04 -29.73 21.77
CA GLU A 890 21.69 -30.10 23.04
C GLU A 890 20.93 -29.51 24.24
N ASP A 891 20.67 -28.20 24.22
CA ASP A 891 20.03 -27.48 25.34
C ASP A 891 18.58 -27.98 25.56
N LEU A 892 17.83 -28.22 24.49
CA LEU A 892 16.46 -28.73 24.56
C LEU A 892 16.38 -30.23 24.81
N GLN A 893 17.48 -30.97 24.57
CA GLN A 893 17.55 -32.44 24.60
C GLN A 893 16.60 -33.10 23.59
N ILE A 894 16.43 -32.48 22.41
CA ILE A 894 15.56 -32.94 21.33
C ILE A 894 16.27 -32.71 19.99
N GLY A 895 16.18 -33.67 19.07
CA GLY A 895 16.60 -33.51 17.67
C GLY A 895 15.40 -33.37 16.74
N LEU A 896 15.56 -32.57 15.69
CA LEU A 896 14.62 -32.51 14.56
C LEU A 896 15.17 -33.36 13.41
N SER A 897 14.28 -33.96 12.62
CA SER A 897 14.67 -34.65 11.38
C SER A 897 15.13 -33.63 10.32
N GLU A 898 15.97 -34.06 9.38
CA GLU A 898 16.58 -33.17 8.37
C GLU A 898 15.55 -32.48 7.45
N ASP A 899 14.35 -33.06 7.30
CA ASP A 899 13.24 -32.45 6.56
C ASP A 899 12.51 -31.34 7.34
N LYS A 900 12.79 -31.18 8.64
CA LYS A 900 12.14 -30.21 9.54
C LYS A 900 12.97 -28.98 9.85
N TYR A 901 14.21 -28.93 9.40
CA TYR A 901 15.02 -27.74 9.55
C TYR A 901 16.01 -27.53 8.40
N SER A 902 16.50 -26.30 8.27
CA SER A 902 17.58 -25.95 7.35
C SER A 902 18.56 -25.00 8.01
N VAL A 903 19.81 -25.04 7.56
CA VAL A 903 20.82 -24.05 7.95
C VAL A 903 20.95 -23.03 6.82
N ILE A 904 20.45 -21.82 7.05
CA ILE A 904 20.51 -20.70 6.09
C ILE A 904 21.01 -19.45 6.81
N HIS A 905 22.19 -18.98 6.39
CA HIS A 905 22.88 -17.86 7.02
C HIS A 905 22.13 -16.52 6.87
N ASN A 906 22.51 -15.53 7.66
CA ASN A 906 22.07 -14.15 7.46
C ASN A 906 22.71 -13.55 6.20
N PRO A 907 21.93 -12.77 5.42
CA PRO A 907 22.40 -12.16 4.20
C PRO A 907 23.33 -10.99 4.48
N ILE A 908 24.32 -10.82 3.61
CA ILE A 908 25.23 -9.67 3.54
C ILE A 908 24.97 -8.97 2.21
N ASP A 909 24.55 -7.70 2.27
CA ASP A 909 24.30 -6.90 1.07
C ASP A 909 25.62 -6.46 0.44
N THR A 910 26.15 -7.26 -0.48
CA THR A 910 27.45 -7.00 -1.12
C THR A 910 27.42 -5.86 -2.14
N GLN A 911 26.23 -5.29 -2.41
CA GLN A 911 26.07 -4.06 -3.19
C GLN A 911 26.26 -2.81 -2.33
N ILE A 912 25.94 -2.89 -1.03
CA ILE A 912 26.30 -1.86 -0.03
C ILE A 912 27.76 -2.06 0.37
N PHE A 913 28.11 -3.25 0.87
CA PHE A 913 29.45 -3.62 1.32
C PHE A 913 30.32 -4.08 0.13
N ARG A 914 30.62 -3.12 -0.75
CA ARG A 914 31.41 -3.36 -1.97
C ARG A 914 32.87 -3.62 -1.63
N TYR A 915 33.41 -4.68 -2.22
CA TYR A 915 34.83 -5.00 -2.11
C TYR A 915 35.63 -4.02 -2.95
N CYS A 916 36.57 -3.35 -2.29
CA CYS A 916 37.64 -2.59 -2.90
C CYS A 916 38.95 -3.18 -2.40
N GLU A 917 39.92 -3.37 -3.32
CA GLU A 917 41.25 -3.85 -2.94
C GLU A 917 41.86 -2.90 -1.90
N LYS A 918 42.23 -3.46 -0.74
CA LYS A 918 42.78 -2.66 0.36
C LYS A 918 44.24 -2.35 0.09
N SER A 919 44.60 -1.07 0.20
CA SER A 919 46.00 -0.66 0.19
C SER A 919 46.75 -1.26 1.38
N LEU A 920 48.03 -1.59 1.18
CA LEU A 920 48.84 -2.18 2.26
C LEU A 920 48.88 -1.30 3.51
N GLU A 921 48.80 0.03 3.40
CA GLU A 921 48.81 0.94 4.54
C GLU A 921 47.56 0.85 5.42
N GLN A 922 46.44 0.38 4.87
CA GLN A 922 45.20 0.18 5.65
C GLN A 922 45.33 -0.93 6.70
N ARG A 923 46.34 -1.80 6.63
CA ARG A 923 46.67 -2.77 7.69
C ARG A 923 46.94 -2.11 9.06
N LYS A 924 47.26 -0.82 9.06
CA LYS A 924 47.54 -0.01 10.25
C LYS A 924 46.28 0.63 10.85
N ARG A 925 45.11 0.49 10.19
CA ARG A 925 43.85 1.11 10.58
C ARG A 925 42.88 0.03 11.03
N ILE A 926 42.56 0.04 12.32
CA ILE A 926 41.77 -0.97 13.01
C ILE A 926 40.41 -0.37 13.39
N LEU A 927 39.35 -1.05 12.97
CA LEU A 927 37.97 -0.64 13.18
C LEU A 927 37.26 -1.62 14.12
N SER A 928 36.48 -1.11 15.07
CA SER A 928 35.54 -1.88 15.88
C SER A 928 34.21 -1.15 15.94
N ILE A 929 33.18 -1.72 15.33
CA ILE A 929 31.79 -1.22 15.36
C ILE A 929 30.93 -2.26 16.07
N ARG A 930 30.54 -1.97 17.32
CA ARG A 930 29.86 -2.96 18.19
C ARG A 930 28.87 -2.28 19.14
N SER A 931 27.85 -3.03 19.56
CA SER A 931 26.98 -2.57 20.65
C SER A 931 27.68 -2.71 21.99
N TYR A 932 27.52 -1.73 22.87
CA TYR A 932 27.99 -1.73 24.26
C TYR A 932 26.82 -1.96 25.23
N ALA A 933 25.70 -2.52 24.75
CA ALA A 933 24.52 -2.75 25.57
C ALA A 933 24.71 -3.91 26.57
N SER A 934 25.54 -4.90 26.23
CA SER A 934 25.88 -6.02 27.10
C SER A 934 27.30 -6.52 26.83
N ARG A 935 27.81 -7.40 27.70
CA ARG A 935 29.14 -8.03 27.58
C ARG A 935 29.27 -9.03 26.42
N LYS A 936 28.17 -9.31 25.70
CA LYS A 936 28.13 -10.25 24.57
C LYS A 936 29.23 -10.00 23.55
N TYR A 937 29.44 -8.74 23.17
CA TYR A 937 30.36 -8.38 22.09
C TYR A 937 31.81 -8.14 22.55
N ALA A 938 32.15 -8.50 23.79
CA ALA A 938 33.51 -8.52 24.32
C ALA A 938 34.34 -7.26 24.04
N ASN A 939 33.70 -6.08 24.06
CA ASN A 939 34.38 -4.80 23.76
C ASN A 939 35.52 -4.51 24.75
N ASP A 940 35.43 -5.08 25.96
CA ASP A 940 36.48 -5.07 26.97
C ASP A 940 37.74 -5.80 26.51
N LEU A 941 37.63 -6.89 25.76
CA LEU A 941 38.80 -7.57 25.16
C LEU A 941 39.45 -6.72 24.06
N SER A 942 38.65 -6.00 23.25
CA SER A 942 39.19 -5.05 22.27
C SER A 942 40.02 -3.97 22.95
N VAL A 943 39.53 -3.42 24.07
CA VAL A 943 40.24 -2.40 24.85
C VAL A 943 41.50 -2.99 25.50
N GLN A 944 41.44 -4.19 26.07
CA GLN A 944 42.62 -4.88 26.62
C GLN A 944 43.69 -5.16 25.56
N ALA A 945 43.29 -5.51 24.33
CA ALA A 945 44.23 -5.70 23.22
C ALA A 945 44.92 -4.39 22.82
N ILE A 946 44.19 -3.27 22.82
CA ILE A 946 44.76 -1.92 22.58
C ILE A 946 45.76 -1.57 23.70
N LEU A 947 45.43 -1.85 24.96
CA LEU A 947 46.34 -1.63 26.08
C LEU A 947 47.62 -2.48 25.96
N ALA A 948 47.50 -3.75 25.62
CA ALA A 948 48.66 -4.63 25.38
C ALA A 948 49.53 -4.13 24.21
N LEU A 949 48.91 -3.61 23.14
CA LEU A 949 49.64 -2.98 22.03
C LEU A 949 50.32 -1.67 22.45
N SER A 950 49.75 -0.91 23.39
CA SER A 950 50.31 0.38 23.84
C SER A 950 51.71 0.27 24.45
N GLU A 951 52.08 -0.92 24.92
CA GLU A 951 53.42 -1.23 25.44
C GLU A 951 54.44 -1.52 24.31
N LYS A 952 53.99 -1.67 23.06
CA LYS A 952 54.82 -2.05 21.91
C LYS A 952 55.19 -0.84 21.04
N PRO A 953 56.40 -0.80 20.43
CA PRO A 953 56.84 0.32 19.57
C PRO A 953 55.97 0.59 18.35
N ILE A 954 55.23 -0.42 17.87
CA ILE A 954 54.36 -0.32 16.69
C ILE A 954 53.11 0.53 16.95
N PHE A 955 52.70 0.70 18.22
CA PHE A 955 51.43 1.34 18.58
C PHE A 955 51.25 2.72 17.98
N LYS A 956 52.30 3.55 18.00
CA LYS A 956 52.31 4.90 17.43
C LYS A 956 52.04 4.97 15.92
N HIS A 957 52.12 3.83 15.23
CA HIS A 957 51.84 3.70 13.80
C HIS A 957 50.45 3.15 13.51
N LEU A 958 49.73 2.67 14.52
CA LEU A 958 48.38 2.13 14.42
C LEU A 958 47.35 3.22 14.69
N GLN A 959 46.21 3.13 14.03
CA GLN A 959 45.04 3.98 14.25
C GLN A 959 43.85 3.10 14.61
N PHE A 960 43.14 3.44 15.68
CA PHE A 960 41.96 2.71 16.14
C PHE A 960 40.72 3.60 16.04
N MET A 961 39.60 3.01 15.62
CA MET A 961 38.29 3.64 15.69
C MET A 961 37.29 2.71 16.35
N LEU A 962 36.74 3.17 17.48
CA LEU A 962 35.74 2.47 18.28
C LEU A 962 34.40 3.21 18.16
N ILE A 963 33.41 2.56 17.57
CA ILE A 963 32.07 3.13 17.38
C ILE A 963 31.03 2.22 18.00
N GLY A 964 30.11 2.83 18.75
CA GLY A 964 28.97 2.12 19.33
C GLY A 964 28.24 2.95 20.37
N ASP A 965 27.23 2.35 20.99
CA ASP A 965 26.55 2.91 22.16
C ASP A 965 25.99 1.78 23.03
N GLY A 966 25.70 2.10 24.29
CA GLY A 966 25.11 1.20 25.26
C GLY A 966 25.58 1.48 26.69
N ALA A 967 24.98 0.77 27.64
CA ALA A 967 25.19 0.99 29.08
C ALA A 967 26.65 0.83 29.52
N LEU A 968 27.44 0.01 28.82
CA LEU A 968 28.84 -0.26 29.15
C LEU A 968 29.83 0.64 28.40
N PHE A 969 29.35 1.58 27.56
CA PHE A 969 30.22 2.33 26.64
C PHE A 969 31.32 3.10 27.39
N GLU A 970 30.92 3.98 28.31
CA GLU A 970 31.84 4.85 29.06
C GLU A 970 32.87 4.06 29.86
N GLU A 971 32.41 3.09 30.67
CA GLU A 971 33.28 2.24 31.48
C GLU A 971 34.30 1.47 30.62
N THR A 972 33.84 0.93 29.49
CA THR A 972 34.68 0.08 28.64
C THR A 972 35.79 0.87 27.97
N VAL A 973 35.50 2.05 27.41
CA VAL A 973 36.47 2.81 26.59
C VAL A 973 37.38 3.74 27.40
N ALA A 974 37.02 4.05 28.65
CA ALA A 974 37.80 4.94 29.53
C ALA A 974 39.31 4.63 29.60
N PRO A 975 39.78 3.36 29.62
CA PRO A 975 41.22 3.06 29.68
C PRO A 975 42.01 3.51 28.44
N VAL A 976 41.36 3.71 27.30
CA VAL A 976 42.03 4.00 26.02
C VAL A 976 41.69 5.39 25.45
N GLU A 977 40.83 6.16 26.13
CA GLU A 977 40.35 7.47 25.65
C GLU A 977 41.46 8.53 25.50
N ASN A 978 42.55 8.39 26.27
CA ASN A 978 43.63 9.37 26.32
C ASN A 978 44.73 9.11 25.26
N PHE A 979 44.63 8.04 24.48
CA PHE A 979 45.59 7.76 23.41
C PHE A 979 45.29 8.59 22.16
N THR A 980 46.29 9.31 21.64
CA THR A 980 46.13 10.21 20.48
C THR A 980 45.82 9.50 19.16
N ASN A 981 46.03 8.19 19.10
CA ASN A 981 45.77 7.34 17.95
C ASN A 981 44.52 6.45 18.10
N VAL A 982 43.69 6.70 19.13
CA VAL A 982 42.40 6.03 19.34
C VAL A 982 41.29 7.06 19.20
N CYS A 983 40.40 6.86 18.23
CA CYS A 983 39.19 7.65 18.02
C CYS A 983 37.97 6.89 18.56
N ILE A 984 37.12 7.59 19.32
CA ILE A 984 35.94 7.00 19.98
C ILE A 984 34.72 7.82 19.59
N GLU A 985 33.70 7.16 19.02
CA GLU A 985 32.43 7.79 18.68
C GLU A 985 31.27 7.08 19.38
N ARG A 986 30.58 7.80 20.27
CA ARG A 986 29.37 7.32 20.92
C ARG A 986 28.14 7.67 20.10
N ARG A 987 27.82 6.82 19.12
CA ARG A 987 26.62 6.97 18.30
C ARG A 987 26.27 5.65 17.63
N PHE A 988 25.08 5.65 17.06
CA PHE A 988 24.68 4.65 16.09
C PHE A 988 24.97 5.14 14.66
N ILE A 989 25.30 4.23 13.75
CA ILE A 989 25.63 4.51 12.33
C ILE A 989 24.86 3.61 11.34
N THR A 990 24.35 4.19 10.26
CA THR A 990 23.57 3.48 9.22
C THR A 990 24.43 2.48 8.43
N HIS A 991 23.83 1.52 7.70
CA HIS A 991 24.62 0.61 6.85
C HIS A 991 25.48 1.36 5.81
N GLN A 992 24.98 2.48 5.29
CA GLN A 992 25.74 3.31 4.36
C GLN A 992 26.96 3.93 5.05
N GLU A 993 26.78 4.53 6.23
CA GLU A 993 27.90 5.07 7.01
C GLU A 993 28.90 3.98 7.41
N VAL A 994 28.43 2.77 7.78
CA VAL A 994 29.30 1.62 8.07
C VAL A 994 30.14 1.29 6.85
N SER A 995 29.53 1.19 5.66
CA SER A 995 30.23 0.93 4.40
C SER A 995 31.26 2.03 4.11
N ASP A 996 30.89 3.30 4.23
CA ASP A 996 31.78 4.45 3.96
C ASP A 996 33.00 4.43 4.88
N ILE A 997 32.80 4.17 6.18
CA ILE A 997 33.89 4.01 7.15
C ILE A 997 34.75 2.79 6.77
N GLN A 998 34.14 1.64 6.48
CA GLN A 998 34.88 0.43 6.10
C GLN A 998 35.77 0.62 4.87
N GLN A 999 35.48 1.56 3.97
CA GLN A 999 36.37 1.88 2.85
C GLN A 999 37.73 2.43 3.30
N GLU A 1000 37.81 3.10 4.45
CA GLU A 1000 39.04 3.72 4.96
C GLU A 1000 39.91 2.80 5.82
N TYR A 1001 39.37 1.68 6.30
CA TYR A 1001 40.02 0.75 7.23
C TYR A 1001 40.39 -0.58 6.57
N GLY A 1002 41.38 -1.27 7.15
CA GLY A 1002 41.87 -2.56 6.64
C GLY A 1002 41.66 -3.73 7.61
N VAL A 1003 41.59 -3.49 8.92
CA VAL A 1003 41.46 -4.54 9.93
C VAL A 1003 40.18 -4.32 10.73
N PHE A 1004 39.41 -5.39 10.95
CA PHE A 1004 38.21 -5.36 11.78
C PHE A 1004 38.44 -6.16 13.06
N LEU A 1005 38.40 -5.48 14.21
CA LEU A 1005 38.58 -6.10 15.52
C LEU A 1005 37.20 -6.42 16.11
N ASN A 1006 36.87 -7.71 16.21
CA ASN A 1006 35.52 -8.15 16.55
C ASN A 1006 35.46 -9.37 17.50
N PRO A 1007 36.13 -9.35 18.66
CA PRO A 1007 35.95 -10.42 19.65
C PRO A 1007 34.48 -10.51 20.08
N THR A 1008 34.05 -11.68 20.51
CA THR A 1008 32.69 -11.92 20.99
C THR A 1008 32.69 -13.00 22.05
N ARG A 1009 31.72 -12.98 22.97
CA ARG A 1009 31.49 -14.09 23.89
C ARG A 1009 30.52 -15.11 23.30
N TRP A 1010 29.68 -14.68 22.36
CA TRP A 1010 28.78 -15.55 21.63
C TRP A 1010 28.24 -14.86 20.38
N ASP A 1011 28.20 -15.56 19.25
CA ASP A 1011 27.46 -15.15 18.06
C ASP A 1011 26.90 -16.37 17.33
N SER A 1012 25.66 -16.25 16.84
CA SER A 1012 25.03 -17.25 15.97
C SER A 1012 25.58 -17.23 14.54
N GLN A 1013 26.22 -16.12 14.16
CA GLN A 1013 26.98 -15.96 12.92
C GLN A 1013 28.04 -14.86 13.12
N GLY A 1014 27.60 -13.62 13.33
CA GLY A 1014 28.46 -12.42 13.39
C GLY A 1014 28.33 -11.54 12.15
N VAL A 1015 27.14 -10.99 11.89
CA VAL A 1015 26.81 -10.24 10.65
C VAL A 1015 27.80 -9.09 10.39
N SER A 1016 28.14 -8.27 11.39
CA SER A 1016 29.06 -7.14 11.19
C SER A 1016 30.48 -7.56 10.83
N ARG A 1017 30.92 -8.76 11.24
CA ARG A 1017 32.19 -9.34 10.77
C ARG A 1017 32.09 -9.66 9.28
N ASP A 1018 31.01 -10.31 8.86
CA ASP A 1018 30.84 -10.73 7.47
C ASP A 1018 30.64 -9.52 6.54
N GLU A 1019 30.01 -8.45 7.00
CA GLU A 1019 29.95 -7.14 6.31
C GLU A 1019 31.36 -6.55 6.13
N ALA A 1020 32.16 -6.51 7.20
CA ALA A 1020 33.55 -6.03 7.13
C ALA A 1020 34.42 -6.90 6.20
N MET A 1021 34.26 -8.23 6.27
CA MET A 1021 34.90 -9.18 5.36
C MET A 1021 34.50 -8.91 3.91
N ALA A 1022 33.22 -8.73 3.61
CA ALA A 1022 32.71 -8.44 2.27
C ALA A 1022 33.27 -7.13 1.68
N SER A 1023 33.54 -6.14 2.54
CA SER A 1023 34.23 -4.88 2.21
C SER A 1023 35.76 -5.02 2.13
N GLY A 1024 36.34 -6.17 2.44
CA GLY A 1024 37.77 -6.47 2.34
C GLY A 1024 38.58 -6.25 3.62
N LEU A 1025 37.96 -5.99 4.77
CA LEU A 1025 38.71 -5.90 6.03
C LEU A 1025 39.11 -7.30 6.50
N VAL A 1026 40.31 -7.42 7.07
CA VAL A 1026 40.77 -8.65 7.71
C VAL A 1026 40.19 -8.72 9.13
N PRO A 1027 39.31 -9.69 9.43
CA PRO A 1027 38.75 -9.86 10.75
C PRO A 1027 39.76 -10.48 11.73
N ILE A 1028 39.76 -9.97 12.96
CA ILE A 1028 40.46 -10.53 14.12
C ILE A 1028 39.42 -10.79 15.20
N SER A 1029 39.20 -12.07 15.49
CA SER A 1029 38.16 -12.53 16.42
C SER A 1029 38.65 -13.76 17.20
N ASN A 1030 37.78 -14.33 18.03
CA ASN A 1030 38.06 -15.50 18.85
C ASN A 1030 37.23 -16.72 18.42
N ALA A 1031 37.77 -17.92 18.62
CA ALA A 1031 37.17 -19.19 18.22
C ALA A 1031 36.07 -19.64 19.18
N VAL A 1032 34.96 -18.90 19.22
CA VAL A 1032 33.78 -19.21 20.05
C VAL A 1032 32.53 -19.36 19.19
N ALA A 1033 31.58 -20.17 19.67
CA ALA A 1033 30.27 -20.36 19.05
C ALA A 1033 30.36 -20.63 17.53
N ALA A 1034 29.55 -19.94 16.72
CA ALA A 1034 29.54 -20.13 15.27
C ALA A 1034 30.68 -19.40 14.54
N VAL A 1035 31.54 -18.63 15.21
CA VAL A 1035 32.59 -17.82 14.55
C VAL A 1035 33.47 -18.66 13.61
N PRO A 1036 33.94 -19.88 13.97
CA PRO A 1036 34.75 -20.73 13.09
C PRO A 1036 34.03 -21.25 11.83
N GLU A 1037 32.69 -21.15 11.73
CA GLU A 1037 31.97 -21.53 10.50
C GLU A 1037 32.10 -20.47 9.39
N PHE A 1038 32.39 -19.22 9.76
CA PHE A 1038 32.35 -18.08 8.85
C PHE A 1038 33.71 -17.45 8.59
N MET A 1039 34.70 -17.72 9.43
CA MET A 1039 36.09 -17.33 9.18
C MET A 1039 37.05 -18.42 9.63
N ASP A 1040 38.22 -18.46 9.00
CA ASP A 1040 39.32 -19.36 9.33
C ASP A 1040 40.68 -18.65 9.18
N GLU A 1041 41.77 -19.38 9.36
CA GLU A 1041 43.14 -18.85 9.26
C GLU A 1041 43.50 -18.32 7.85
N ASN A 1042 42.73 -18.68 6.80
CA ASN A 1042 42.94 -18.15 5.45
C ASN A 1042 42.19 -16.84 5.21
N SER A 1043 41.25 -16.47 6.09
CA SER A 1043 40.42 -15.28 5.97
C SER A 1043 40.52 -14.35 7.18
N GLY A 1044 41.46 -14.55 8.09
CA GLY A 1044 41.63 -13.69 9.27
C GLY A 1044 42.39 -14.37 10.40
N PHE A 1045 42.20 -13.87 11.62
CA PHE A 1045 42.79 -14.45 12.83
C PHE A 1045 41.72 -14.91 13.80
N LEU A 1046 41.86 -16.15 14.27
CA LEU A 1046 41.07 -16.75 15.34
C LEU A 1046 41.97 -17.02 16.55
N VAL A 1047 41.67 -16.37 17.67
CA VAL A 1047 42.38 -16.55 18.94
C VAL A 1047 41.53 -17.34 19.93
N ALA A 1048 42.09 -17.72 21.08
CA ALA A 1048 41.32 -18.42 22.12
C ALA A 1048 40.23 -17.51 22.73
N ALA A 1049 39.24 -18.12 23.40
CA ALA A 1049 38.25 -17.36 24.15
C ALA A 1049 38.93 -16.54 25.26
N GLU A 1050 38.46 -15.29 25.46
CA GLU A 1050 39.01 -14.36 26.47
C GLU A 1050 40.52 -14.05 26.34
N ASP A 1051 41.11 -14.19 25.13
CA ASP A 1051 42.54 -13.97 24.88
C ASP A 1051 42.85 -12.61 24.23
N ALA A 1052 42.89 -11.55 25.05
CA ALA A 1052 43.22 -10.20 24.58
C ALA A 1052 44.67 -10.08 24.04
N GLN A 1053 45.60 -10.90 24.56
CA GLN A 1053 46.99 -10.89 24.10
C GLN A 1053 47.10 -11.46 22.68
N GLY A 1054 46.40 -12.56 22.40
CA GLY A 1054 46.30 -13.12 21.06
C GLY A 1054 45.73 -12.12 20.05
N LEU A 1055 44.72 -11.33 20.43
CA LEU A 1055 44.17 -10.26 19.57
C LEU A 1055 45.25 -9.21 19.24
N ALA A 1056 46.03 -8.79 20.25
CA ALA A 1056 47.14 -7.85 20.08
C ALA A 1056 48.24 -8.42 19.17
N ASP A 1057 48.61 -9.69 19.37
CA ASP A 1057 49.65 -10.35 18.58
C ASP A 1057 49.23 -10.54 17.11
N ALA A 1058 47.93 -10.79 16.85
CA ALA A 1058 47.38 -10.83 15.50
C ALA A 1058 47.48 -9.47 14.78
N ILE A 1059 47.16 -8.36 15.47
CA ILE A 1059 47.31 -7.00 14.93
C ILE A 1059 48.78 -6.70 14.63
N GLU A 1060 49.69 -7.06 15.54
CA GLU A 1060 51.13 -6.90 15.32
C GLU A 1060 51.61 -7.69 14.11
N ARG A 1061 51.15 -8.93 13.94
CA ARG A 1061 51.52 -9.75 12.79
C ARG A 1061 51.06 -9.14 11.47
N LEU A 1062 49.82 -8.65 11.38
CA LEU A 1062 49.34 -7.92 10.21
C LEU A 1062 50.16 -6.66 9.92
N TYR A 1063 50.58 -5.95 10.95
CA TYR A 1063 51.43 -4.77 10.81
C TYR A 1063 52.79 -5.10 10.17
N VAL A 1064 53.44 -6.18 10.65
CA VAL A 1064 54.78 -6.63 10.22
C VAL A 1064 54.77 -7.33 8.86
N GLU A 1065 53.68 -8.00 8.47
CA GLU A 1065 53.57 -8.80 7.24
C GLU A 1065 52.53 -8.22 6.24
N PRO A 1066 52.88 -7.21 5.40
CA PRO A 1066 51.94 -6.61 4.44
C PRO A 1066 51.37 -7.60 3.40
N GLU A 1067 52.18 -8.56 2.96
CA GLU A 1067 51.74 -9.58 2.00
C GLU A 1067 50.69 -10.53 2.60
N LEU A 1068 50.82 -10.85 3.89
CA LEU A 1068 49.83 -11.62 4.63
C LEU A 1068 48.51 -10.85 4.69
N PHE A 1069 48.57 -9.54 5.01
CA PHE A 1069 47.39 -8.68 5.03
C PHE A 1069 46.66 -8.67 3.68
N ALA A 1070 47.37 -8.43 2.57
CA ALA A 1070 46.76 -8.39 1.24
C ALA A 1070 46.06 -9.71 0.88
N ARG A 1071 46.70 -10.84 1.17
CA ARG A 1071 46.13 -12.17 0.94
C ARG A 1071 44.88 -12.42 1.79
N LEU A 1072 44.96 -12.15 3.09
CA LEU A 1072 43.81 -12.34 4.01
C LEU A 1072 42.64 -11.42 3.64
N SER A 1073 42.91 -10.17 3.23
CA SER A 1073 41.89 -9.21 2.79
C SER A 1073 41.10 -9.72 1.59
N ALA A 1074 41.80 -10.19 0.54
CA ALA A 1074 41.17 -10.77 -0.64
C ALA A 1074 40.35 -12.03 -0.32
N ASN A 1075 40.92 -12.93 0.50
CA ASN A 1075 40.24 -14.17 0.91
C ASN A 1075 39.01 -13.90 1.78
N SER A 1076 39.06 -12.90 2.66
CA SER A 1076 37.94 -12.48 3.51
C SER A 1076 36.74 -12.07 2.67
N ALA A 1077 36.96 -11.19 1.69
CA ALA A 1077 35.92 -10.73 0.79
C ALA A 1077 35.36 -11.85 -0.07
N LYS A 1078 36.23 -12.69 -0.63
CA LYS A 1078 35.81 -13.85 -1.42
C LYS A 1078 34.90 -14.77 -0.61
N ARG A 1079 35.32 -15.16 0.60
CA ARG A 1079 34.56 -16.08 1.45
C ARG A 1079 33.17 -15.52 1.80
N ALA A 1080 33.10 -14.28 2.30
CA ALA A 1080 31.83 -13.67 2.69
C ALA A 1080 30.84 -13.59 1.51
N ARG A 1081 31.33 -13.25 0.31
CA ARG A 1081 30.54 -13.16 -0.93
C ARG A 1081 30.07 -14.53 -1.43
N GLU A 1082 30.89 -15.57 -1.33
CA GLU A 1082 30.50 -16.93 -1.77
C GLU A 1082 29.54 -17.62 -0.80
N GLN A 1083 29.61 -17.30 0.50
CA GLN A 1083 28.85 -17.97 1.55
C GLN A 1083 27.54 -17.27 1.93
N SER A 1084 27.55 -15.93 2.00
CA SER A 1084 26.50 -15.15 2.67
C SER A 1084 25.97 -13.98 1.84
N ASP A 1085 26.27 -13.92 0.53
CA ASP A 1085 25.69 -12.88 -0.33
C ASP A 1085 24.16 -12.88 -0.27
N ALA A 1086 23.58 -11.70 -0.16
CA ALA A 1086 22.14 -11.52 0.02
C ALA A 1086 21.29 -12.16 -1.09
N VAL A 1087 21.78 -12.21 -2.33
CA VAL A 1087 21.05 -12.85 -3.45
C VAL A 1087 21.01 -14.35 -3.25
N LEU A 1088 22.16 -14.97 -2.95
CA LEU A 1088 22.27 -16.42 -2.70
C LEU A 1088 21.41 -16.86 -1.51
N ILE A 1089 21.42 -16.06 -0.43
CA ILE A 1089 20.61 -16.34 0.76
C ILE A 1089 19.12 -16.19 0.43
N ALA A 1090 18.71 -15.11 -0.23
CA ALA A 1090 17.32 -14.91 -0.60
C ALA A 1090 16.78 -16.05 -1.48
N GLU A 1091 17.54 -16.53 -2.46
CA GLU A 1091 17.16 -17.67 -3.30
C GLU A 1091 16.90 -18.93 -2.47
N ARG A 1092 17.80 -19.25 -1.53
CA ARG A 1092 17.64 -20.40 -0.62
C ARG A 1092 16.42 -20.26 0.28
N GLU A 1093 16.16 -19.08 0.82
CA GLU A 1093 15.00 -18.84 1.69
C GLU A 1093 13.69 -18.90 0.92
N MET A 1094 13.64 -18.29 -0.26
CA MET A 1094 12.47 -18.33 -1.12
C MET A 1094 12.13 -19.75 -1.56
N SER A 1095 13.12 -20.64 -1.77
CA SER A 1095 12.85 -22.06 -2.08
C SER A 1095 12.05 -22.81 -1.01
N LEU A 1096 11.93 -22.25 0.21
CA LEU A 1096 11.11 -22.83 1.28
C LEU A 1096 9.63 -22.43 1.19
N PHE A 1097 9.28 -21.33 0.50
CA PHE A 1097 7.92 -20.77 0.54
C PHE A 1097 7.33 -20.32 -0.81
N VAL A 1098 8.16 -20.04 -1.81
CA VAL A 1098 7.78 -19.78 -3.22
C VAL A 1098 7.76 -21.10 -3.97
#